data_AF-A0A8H3GTR4-F1
#
_entry.id   AF-A0A8H3GTR4-F1
#
_cell.length_a   1.000
_cell.length_b   1.000
_cell.length_c   1.000
_cell.angle_alpha   90.00
_cell.angle_beta   90.00
_cell.angle_gamma   90.00
#
_symmetry.space_group_name_H-M   'P 1'
#
loop_
_entity.id
_entity.type
_entity.pdbx_description
1 polymer ?
#
loop_
_entity_poly.entity_id
_entity_poly.type
_entity_poly.pdbx_seq_one_letter_code
_entity_poly.pdbx_strand_id
1 'polypeptide(L)'
;MAQPPPPSYDLKLQPTVTRDRASTRDDILPKGSVDPVYQAKAELLNAAIQDIGMGKYQWHLFVVTGFGWLADNLWPIVTGLILAPVVQEFKAKGPFLKLAQNIGLLVGALGWGVGSDIWGRKISFNTTLVIVGIFATVAAASPNFTALAVFAALWSVGVGGNLPVDSAIFLEFLPGSHQYLLTILSIWWAFGQLLGSLVAWPIISNYSCEATATICARKDNMGWRYFLIAMGGLMIVLWIIRFFVFRLYESPKYLMGRGRFEEAVQVVHAVAKYNGKPTSLTTEELETAGVSGTRQPDTATKHVEAGPPELDTTARAALKRKFEQFNGDHVRSLFATRKLAISTSLVIAIWAIIGLAFPLYNAFVTYFLATRGADFGDGVIGVPGALLGGWAVEVPFLGRRGTLSITTILTGVFLFASTTARSSDALLGWNCGYSFTSNIMYGVLYAMTPELFPTKDRGTGNGIAATANRIFGIMAPIIAFATLCIDVAIPLAMSSTHLEPAAKQSEDSMANDQRPNAFVRVFQALGFKKGYNFVLWVIFGGAMVGFALARYMYLNPSIMLKGIAPGEGYWFQHGIYHAGILIHVATTLTAGVIAVTQFVPLIRYKALIVHRTLGYVALFLLVIGVASAFAIMRRSFGGDLGIQSAVLVLGTMTLVSAVLAWGNIKRLQIDQHRKWMLRTWFYAASIITVRIIMIIIAQIISTIGQYYTIWNCGEVLYALDNNSTQLTEFYPMCTGDLESIPVPVPAVWTIGLTVGSTLRASFGPSVWISLVLHAVGVEIYIHLTPGESARLRKVSYQRQLEAGASRPGSMGTTSDRLGDNFGVLYKPE
;
A
#
# COMPACT_ATOMS: atom_id res chain seq x y z
N MET A 1 93.27 -7.31 10.40
CA MET A 1 92.16 -7.55 11.34
C MET A 1 90.89 -7.02 10.70
N ALA A 2 90.11 -7.91 10.09
CA ALA A 2 88.86 -7.58 9.41
C ALA A 2 87.72 -7.50 10.44
N GLN A 3 86.93 -6.43 10.38
CA GLN A 3 85.74 -6.23 11.21
C GLN A 3 84.60 -7.15 10.73
N PRO A 4 83.76 -7.68 11.64
CA PRO A 4 82.65 -8.54 11.29
C PRO A 4 81.49 -7.74 10.66
N PRO A 5 80.67 -8.36 9.79
CA PRO A 5 79.54 -7.70 9.16
C PRO A 5 78.40 -7.41 10.17
N PRO A 6 77.58 -6.36 9.94
CA PRO A 6 76.46 -6.02 10.80
C PRO A 6 75.32 -7.06 10.70
N PRO A 7 74.53 -7.26 11.78
CA PRO A 7 73.44 -8.23 11.79
C PRO A 7 72.30 -7.81 10.87
N SER A 8 71.87 -8.73 10.01
CA SER A 8 70.68 -8.62 9.19
C SER A 8 69.42 -8.74 10.07
N TYR A 9 68.72 -7.62 10.31
CA TYR A 9 67.38 -7.65 10.88
C TYR A 9 66.36 -7.87 9.76
N ASP A 10 65.82 -9.09 9.73
CA ASP A 10 64.70 -9.52 8.89
C ASP A 10 63.42 -8.82 9.40
N LEU A 11 63.05 -7.69 8.79
CA LEU A 11 61.82 -6.94 9.08
C LEU A 11 60.63 -7.65 8.42
N LYS A 12 60.31 -8.85 8.93
CA LYS A 12 58.99 -9.44 8.73
C LYS A 12 57.98 -8.57 9.45
N LEU A 13 57.26 -7.75 8.69
CA LEU A 13 56.03 -7.10 9.11
C LEU A 13 55.17 -8.14 9.86
N GLN A 14 55.09 -8.00 11.18
CA GLN A 14 54.03 -8.64 11.93
C GLN A 14 52.73 -7.95 11.52
N PRO A 15 51.71 -8.69 11.05
CA PRO A 15 50.41 -8.10 10.75
C PRO A 15 49.87 -7.51 12.05
N THR A 16 49.77 -6.18 12.09
CA THR A 16 49.26 -5.44 13.22
C THR A 16 47.78 -5.77 13.37
N VAL A 17 47.49 -6.64 14.34
CA VAL A 17 46.19 -6.86 15.00
C VAL A 17 44.98 -6.67 14.08
N THR A 18 44.67 -7.69 13.29
CA THR A 18 43.27 -7.90 12.91
C THR A 18 42.50 -8.08 14.22
N ARG A 19 41.61 -7.16 14.55
CA ARG A 19 40.57 -7.40 15.56
C ARG A 19 39.64 -8.47 14.99
N ASP A 20 40.10 -9.73 14.98
CA ASP A 20 39.29 -10.92 14.78
C ASP A 20 38.45 -11.16 16.04
N ARG A 21 37.50 -10.25 16.28
CA ARG A 21 36.28 -10.60 17.00
C ARG A 21 35.19 -10.74 15.94
N ALA A 22 35.25 -11.86 15.24
CA ALA A 22 34.11 -12.36 14.49
C ALA A 22 32.93 -12.46 15.46
N SER A 23 32.00 -11.52 15.32
CA SER A 23 30.65 -11.63 15.86
C SER A 23 30.08 -12.95 15.35
N THR A 24 29.98 -13.96 16.22
CA THR A 24 29.34 -15.26 15.97
C THR A 24 27.82 -15.14 15.91
N ARG A 25 27.30 -14.08 15.29
CA ARG A 25 25.88 -13.92 14.99
C ARG A 25 25.69 -13.95 13.49
N ASP A 26 24.79 -14.81 13.03
CA ASP A 26 24.31 -14.83 11.65
C ASP A 26 23.86 -13.41 11.27
N ASP A 27 24.70 -12.69 10.52
CA ASP A 27 24.31 -11.40 9.98
C ASP A 27 23.05 -11.60 9.12
N ILE A 28 22.00 -10.85 9.46
CA ILE A 28 20.69 -10.90 8.78
C ILE A 28 20.87 -10.56 7.27
N LEU A 29 21.92 -9.81 6.94
CA LEU A 29 22.35 -9.49 5.58
C LEU A 29 23.35 -10.54 5.07
N PRO A 30 23.05 -11.25 3.96
CA PRO A 30 23.99 -12.21 3.37
C PRO A 30 25.27 -11.53 2.87
N LYS A 31 26.43 -12.17 3.06
CA LYS A 31 27.72 -11.75 2.47
C LYS A 31 27.58 -11.48 0.96
N GLY A 32 28.00 -10.29 0.51
CA GLY A 32 27.91 -9.86 -0.90
C GLY A 32 26.62 -9.13 -1.30
N SER A 33 25.78 -8.71 -0.35
CA SER A 33 24.56 -7.93 -0.61
C SER A 33 24.76 -6.41 -0.67
N VAL A 34 25.90 -5.92 -0.19
CA VAL A 34 26.27 -4.51 -0.06
C VAL A 34 27.71 -4.34 -0.57
N ASP A 35 28.08 -3.12 -0.97
CA ASP A 35 29.47 -2.77 -1.32
C ASP A 35 30.44 -3.25 -0.21
N PRO A 36 31.45 -4.08 -0.54
CA PRO A 36 32.42 -4.60 0.43
C PRO A 36 33.10 -3.52 1.27
N VAL A 37 33.38 -2.35 0.67
CA VAL A 37 34.01 -1.22 1.36
C VAL A 37 33.06 -0.63 2.40
N TYR A 38 31.80 -0.44 2.02
CA TYR A 38 30.76 0.05 2.92
C TYR A 38 30.50 -0.93 4.07
N GLN A 39 30.51 -2.23 3.76
CA GLN A 39 30.30 -3.28 4.76
C GLN A 39 31.44 -3.29 5.80
N ALA A 40 32.70 -3.24 5.37
CA ALA A 40 33.85 -3.17 6.28
C ALA A 40 33.78 -1.95 7.22
N LYS A 41 33.43 -0.78 6.69
CA LYS A 41 33.25 0.45 7.49
C LYS A 41 32.10 0.33 8.49
N ALA A 42 30.98 -0.28 8.07
CA ALA A 42 29.83 -0.51 8.95
C ALA A 42 30.13 -1.50 10.09
N GLU A 43 30.91 -2.54 9.80
CA GLU A 43 31.39 -3.52 10.78
C GLU A 43 32.30 -2.85 11.82
N LEU A 44 33.20 -1.96 11.40
CA LEU A 44 34.06 -1.19 12.31
C LEU A 44 33.23 -0.30 13.25
N LEU A 45 32.23 0.42 12.73
CA LEU A 45 31.31 1.21 13.56
C LEU A 45 30.49 0.34 14.53
N ASN A 46 30.01 -0.82 14.07
CA ASN A 46 29.31 -1.77 14.93
C ASN A 46 30.20 -2.27 16.07
N ALA A 47 31.46 -2.60 15.77
CA ALA A 47 32.44 -3.03 16.76
C ALA A 47 32.70 -1.93 17.80
N ALA A 48 32.84 -0.66 17.37
CA ALA A 48 33.02 0.46 18.29
C ALA A 48 31.82 0.67 19.22
N ILE A 49 30.58 0.56 18.70
CA ILE A 49 29.36 0.63 19.52
C ILE A 49 29.26 -0.59 20.45
N GLN A 50 29.68 -1.77 20.00
CA GLN A 50 29.72 -2.99 20.81
C GLN A 50 30.72 -2.88 21.97
N ASP A 51 31.90 -2.29 21.73
CA ASP A 51 32.94 -2.05 22.74
C ASP A 51 32.47 -1.03 23.79
N ILE A 52 31.72 0.01 23.39
CA ILE A 52 31.07 0.95 24.33
C ILE A 52 30.02 0.23 25.17
N GLY A 53 29.27 -0.69 24.56
CA GLY A 53 28.21 -1.47 25.20
C GLY A 53 26.95 -0.65 25.50
N MET A 54 26.03 -1.26 26.27
CA MET A 54 24.76 -0.64 26.67
C MET A 54 25.00 0.33 27.85
N GLY A 55 25.13 1.62 27.56
CA GLY A 55 25.36 2.66 28.57
C GLY A 55 24.14 3.54 28.84
N LYS A 56 24.35 4.62 29.60
CA LYS A 56 23.29 5.58 29.92
C LYS A 56 22.65 6.16 28.66
N TYR A 57 23.44 6.52 27.65
CA TYR A 57 22.94 7.11 26.41
C TYR A 57 21.90 6.20 25.73
N GLN A 58 22.19 4.90 25.59
CA GLN A 58 21.30 3.95 24.95
C GLN A 58 20.01 3.71 25.75
N TRP A 59 20.07 3.72 27.08
CA TRP A 59 18.86 3.64 27.92
C TRP A 59 17.98 4.88 27.83
N HIS A 60 18.57 6.07 27.85
CA HIS A 60 17.82 7.30 27.60
C HIS A 60 17.22 7.30 26.18
N LEU A 61 17.99 6.83 25.18
CA LEU A 61 17.54 6.67 23.81
C LEU A 61 16.35 5.70 23.74
N PHE A 62 16.39 4.55 24.42
CA PHE A 62 15.28 3.60 24.49
C PHE A 62 13.98 4.27 24.97
N VAL A 63 14.06 5.10 26.02
CA VAL A 63 12.90 5.83 26.55
C VAL A 63 12.39 6.87 25.55
N VAL A 64 13.25 7.75 25.04
CA VAL A 64 12.80 8.82 24.13
C VAL A 64 12.32 8.30 22.79
N THR A 65 12.86 7.17 22.33
CA THR A 65 12.40 6.49 21.11
C THR A 65 11.07 5.78 21.36
N GLY A 66 10.85 5.29 22.58
CA GLY A 66 9.57 4.80 23.06
C GLY A 66 8.43 5.82 22.96
N PHE A 67 8.70 7.12 23.06
CA PHE A 67 7.66 8.15 22.93
C PHE A 67 6.99 8.20 21.55
N GLY A 68 7.72 7.94 20.48
CA GLY A 68 7.16 7.93 19.12
C GLY A 68 6.45 6.62 18.83
N TRP A 69 6.95 5.51 19.36
CA TRP A 69 6.19 4.27 19.39
C TRP A 69 4.87 4.44 20.14
N LEU A 70 4.89 5.02 21.34
CA LEU A 70 3.69 5.36 22.10
C LEU A 70 2.71 6.18 21.24
N ALA A 71 3.19 7.20 20.55
CA ALA A 71 2.37 8.01 19.65
C ALA A 71 1.74 7.18 18.52
N ASP A 72 2.47 6.25 17.91
CA ASP A 72 2.00 5.44 16.77
C ASP A 72 0.75 4.62 17.07
N ASN A 73 0.59 4.14 18.31
CA ASN A 73 -0.61 3.41 18.71
C ASN A 73 -1.65 4.31 19.38
N LEU A 74 -1.22 5.32 20.15
CA LEU A 74 -2.11 6.29 20.80
C LEU A 74 -2.99 7.02 19.78
N TRP A 75 -2.46 7.53 18.68
CA TRP A 75 -3.22 8.40 17.77
C TRP A 75 -4.34 7.70 16.97
N PRO A 76 -4.14 6.47 16.44
CA PRO A 76 -5.25 5.66 15.92
C PRO A 76 -6.39 5.45 16.92
N ILE A 77 -6.05 5.26 18.20
CA ILE A 77 -7.00 5.08 19.31
C ILE A 77 -7.71 6.40 19.62
N VAL A 78 -6.97 7.51 19.74
CA VAL A 78 -7.52 8.86 19.96
C VAL A 78 -8.60 9.18 18.92
N THR A 79 -8.30 8.96 17.63
CA THR A 79 -9.29 9.16 16.55
C THR A 79 -10.51 8.23 16.69
N GLY A 80 -10.35 7.05 17.27
CA GLY A 80 -11.45 6.13 17.57
C GLY A 80 -12.33 6.65 18.70
N LEU A 81 -11.71 7.08 19.80
CA LEU A 81 -12.40 7.53 21.02
C LEU A 81 -13.20 8.83 20.80
N ILE A 82 -12.71 9.74 19.97
CA ILE A 82 -13.45 10.98 19.64
C ILE A 82 -14.56 10.79 18.61
N LEU A 83 -14.67 9.60 17.99
CA LEU A 83 -15.50 9.44 16.79
C LEU A 83 -16.99 9.66 17.07
N ALA A 84 -17.53 9.03 18.12
CA ALA A 84 -18.92 9.14 18.50
C ALA A 84 -19.35 10.60 18.80
N PRO A 85 -18.68 11.34 19.71
CA PRO A 85 -19.07 12.72 20.00
C PRO A 85 -18.90 13.67 18.80
N VAL A 86 -17.91 13.43 17.93
CA VAL A 86 -17.71 14.22 16.71
C VAL A 86 -18.84 13.99 15.68
N VAL A 87 -19.26 12.74 15.50
CA VAL A 87 -20.36 12.38 14.60
C VAL A 87 -21.69 12.94 15.10
N GLN A 88 -21.91 12.94 16.41
CA GLN A 88 -23.14 13.49 17.01
C GLN A 88 -23.26 15.01 16.85
N GLU A 89 -22.15 15.75 17.02
CA GLU A 89 -22.13 17.22 16.89
C GLU A 89 -22.23 17.67 15.44
N PHE A 90 -21.41 17.10 14.54
CA PHE A 90 -21.36 17.57 13.15
C PHE A 90 -22.32 16.83 12.21
N LYS A 91 -23.04 15.81 12.71
CA LYS A 91 -23.92 14.94 11.91
C LYS A 91 -23.22 14.39 10.65
N ALA A 92 -21.93 14.11 10.77
CA ALA A 92 -21.06 13.72 9.66
C ALA A 92 -20.85 12.20 9.61
N LYS A 93 -20.42 11.68 8.45
CA LYS A 93 -20.13 10.25 8.32
C LYS A 93 -18.79 9.91 8.98
N GLY A 94 -18.84 9.25 10.14
CA GLY A 94 -17.67 8.84 10.92
C GLY A 94 -16.52 8.18 10.13
N PRO A 95 -16.78 7.29 9.14
CA PRO A 95 -15.71 6.66 8.36
C PRO A 95 -14.76 7.63 7.65
N PHE A 96 -15.20 8.84 7.30
CA PHE A 96 -14.33 9.82 6.64
C PHE A 96 -13.21 10.36 7.53
N LEU A 97 -13.41 10.40 8.85
CA LEU A 97 -12.35 10.83 9.78
C LEU A 97 -11.22 9.80 9.83
N LYS A 98 -11.59 8.51 9.88
CA LYS A 98 -10.64 7.38 9.81
C LYS A 98 -9.95 7.31 8.44
N LEU A 99 -10.65 7.63 7.36
CA LEU A 99 -10.06 7.74 6.03
C LEU A 99 -9.00 8.84 5.98
N ALA A 100 -9.32 10.04 6.47
CA ALA A 100 -8.39 11.17 6.49
C ALA A 100 -7.13 10.87 7.32
N GLN A 101 -7.29 10.24 8.48
CA GLN A 101 -6.17 9.74 9.28
C GLN A 101 -5.29 8.75 8.49
N ASN A 102 -5.88 7.77 7.81
CA ASN A 102 -5.11 6.79 7.03
C ASN A 102 -4.36 7.41 5.86
N ILE A 103 -4.95 8.41 5.18
CA ILE A 103 -4.27 9.19 4.14
C ILE A 103 -3.07 9.94 4.73
N GLY A 104 -3.24 10.58 5.88
CA GLY A 104 -2.13 11.24 6.59
C GLY A 104 -1.01 10.28 6.96
N LEU A 105 -1.36 9.11 7.54
CA LEU A 105 -0.39 8.06 7.88
C LEU A 105 0.37 7.54 6.64
N LEU A 106 -0.31 7.40 5.50
CA LEU A 106 0.30 6.99 4.23
C LEU A 106 1.33 8.04 3.75
N VAL A 107 0.94 9.32 3.74
CA VAL A 107 1.83 10.42 3.35
C VAL A 107 3.02 10.53 4.30
N GLY A 108 2.79 10.37 5.61
CA GLY A 108 3.84 10.36 6.62
C GLY A 108 4.84 9.21 6.45
N ALA A 109 4.35 7.98 6.26
CA ALA A 109 5.19 6.80 6.09
C ALA A 109 6.12 6.91 4.87
N LEU A 110 5.59 7.41 3.74
CA LEU A 110 6.37 7.68 2.53
C LEU A 110 7.38 8.82 2.76
N GLY A 111 6.89 9.96 3.26
CA GLY A 111 7.67 11.18 3.39
C GLY A 111 8.82 11.06 4.38
N TRP A 112 8.55 10.59 5.60
CA TRP A 112 9.56 10.47 6.66
C TRP A 112 10.47 9.27 6.48
N GLY A 113 9.97 8.16 5.90
CA GLY A 113 10.79 7.00 5.57
C GLY A 113 11.94 7.37 4.63
N VAL A 114 11.62 7.89 3.45
CA VAL A 114 12.62 8.34 2.46
C VAL A 114 13.35 9.59 2.95
N GLY A 115 12.64 10.56 3.52
CA GLY A 115 13.22 11.82 3.98
C GLY A 115 14.34 11.63 5.00
N SER A 116 14.17 10.67 5.92
CA SER A 116 15.18 10.41 6.94
C SER A 116 16.50 9.84 6.41
N ASP A 117 16.51 9.22 5.22
CA ASP A 117 17.75 8.83 4.50
C ASP A 117 18.40 10.03 3.79
N ILE A 118 17.63 11.07 3.48
CA ILE A 118 18.09 12.24 2.70
C ILE A 118 18.63 13.33 3.62
N TRP A 119 17.78 13.88 4.49
CA TRP A 119 18.10 15.03 5.34
C TRP A 119 18.55 14.67 6.77
N GLY A 120 18.57 13.38 7.12
CA GLY A 120 19.08 12.88 8.40
C GLY A 120 18.01 12.35 9.35
N ARG A 121 18.45 11.49 10.29
CA ARG A 121 17.56 10.86 11.27
C ARG A 121 17.17 11.84 12.35
N LYS A 122 18.08 12.70 12.79
CA LYS A 122 17.86 13.64 13.90
C LYS A 122 16.75 14.64 13.61
N ILE A 123 16.71 15.21 12.42
CA ILE A 123 15.67 16.18 12.02
C ILE A 123 14.32 15.47 11.97
N SER A 124 14.27 14.31 11.32
CA SER A 124 13.05 13.52 11.20
C SER A 124 12.50 13.12 12.57
N PHE A 125 13.36 12.68 13.49
CA PHE A 125 13.00 12.19 14.82
C PHE A 125 12.33 13.26 15.71
N ASN A 126 12.76 14.51 15.56
CA ASN A 126 12.21 15.62 16.32
C ASN A 126 10.99 16.25 15.64
N THR A 127 10.95 16.24 14.31
CA THR A 127 9.89 16.93 13.55
C THR A 127 8.56 16.17 13.60
N THR A 128 8.58 14.84 13.72
CA THR A 128 7.36 14.03 13.74
C THR A 128 6.47 14.37 14.95
N LEU A 129 6.99 14.34 16.18
CA LEU A 129 6.16 14.59 17.38
C LEU A 129 5.61 16.02 17.47
N VAL A 130 6.39 17.04 17.05
CA VAL A 130 5.92 18.44 17.09
C VAL A 130 4.79 18.67 16.09
N ILE A 131 4.86 18.07 14.90
CA ILE A 131 3.77 18.12 13.91
C ILE A 131 2.49 17.53 14.52
N VAL A 132 2.60 16.37 15.16
CA VAL A 132 1.45 15.74 15.81
C VAL A 132 0.86 16.64 16.89
N GLY A 133 1.71 17.15 17.80
CA GLY A 133 1.28 18.00 18.91
C GLY A 133 0.61 19.30 18.48
N ILE A 134 1.19 20.01 17.51
CA ILE A 134 0.62 21.27 16.99
C ILE A 134 -0.72 21.00 16.31
N PHE A 135 -0.75 20.12 15.30
CA PHE A 135 -1.98 19.93 14.51
C PHE A 135 -3.10 19.29 15.32
N ALA A 136 -2.80 18.42 16.28
CA ALA A 136 -3.83 17.87 17.16
C ALA A 136 -4.40 18.91 18.13
N THR A 137 -3.56 19.79 18.68
CA THR A 137 -4.04 20.87 19.57
C THR A 137 -4.89 21.86 18.79
N VAL A 138 -4.48 22.22 17.58
CA VAL A 138 -5.25 23.08 16.67
C VAL A 138 -6.55 22.40 16.23
N ALA A 139 -6.55 21.07 16.04
CA ALA A 139 -7.74 20.33 15.66
C ALA A 139 -8.90 20.45 16.65
N ALA A 140 -8.63 20.68 17.93
CA ALA A 140 -9.66 20.92 18.93
C ALA A 140 -10.49 22.20 18.65
N ALA A 141 -9.90 23.16 17.93
CA ALA A 141 -10.58 24.40 17.52
C ALA A 141 -11.40 24.25 16.23
N SER A 142 -11.50 23.04 15.67
CA SER A 142 -12.17 22.82 14.38
C SER A 142 -13.64 23.27 14.40
N PRO A 143 -14.07 24.13 13.45
CA PRO A 143 -15.44 24.64 13.39
C PRO A 143 -16.42 23.68 12.72
N ASN A 144 -15.92 22.75 11.90
CA ASN A 144 -16.72 21.76 11.18
C ASN A 144 -15.94 20.46 10.99
N PHE A 145 -16.65 19.40 10.57
CA PHE A 145 -16.07 18.08 10.36
C PHE A 145 -14.95 18.06 9.31
N THR A 146 -15.08 18.83 8.22
CA THR A 146 -14.06 18.88 7.16
C THR A 146 -12.74 19.43 7.69
N ALA A 147 -12.77 20.51 8.47
CA ALA A 147 -11.59 21.07 9.11
C ALA A 147 -10.93 20.04 10.05
N LEU A 148 -11.74 19.34 10.87
CA LEU A 148 -11.24 18.28 11.74
C LEU A 148 -10.59 17.14 10.95
N ALA A 149 -11.19 16.72 9.83
CA ALA A 149 -10.63 15.70 8.96
C ALA A 149 -9.31 16.14 8.30
N VAL A 150 -9.19 17.40 7.88
CA VAL A 150 -7.93 17.95 7.36
C VAL A 150 -6.85 17.92 8.45
N PHE A 151 -7.15 18.42 9.65
CA PHE A 151 -6.19 18.34 10.75
C PHE A 151 -5.87 16.89 11.13
N ALA A 152 -6.84 15.97 11.00
CA ALA A 152 -6.65 14.55 11.21
C ALA A 152 -5.62 13.95 10.27
N ALA A 153 -5.70 14.32 8.99
CA ALA A 153 -4.67 13.97 8.03
C ALA A 153 -3.32 14.60 8.42
N LEU A 154 -3.29 15.89 8.78
CA LEU A 154 -2.05 16.61 9.09
C LEU A 154 -1.30 16.09 10.33
N TRP A 155 -1.98 15.85 11.46
CA TRP A 155 -1.29 15.24 12.61
C TRP A 155 -0.83 13.83 12.27
N SER A 156 -1.61 13.08 11.47
CA SER A 156 -1.27 11.72 11.07
C SER A 156 -0.06 11.64 10.13
N VAL A 157 0.30 12.72 9.43
CA VAL A 157 1.59 12.81 8.71
C VAL A 157 2.75 12.69 9.69
N GLY A 158 2.69 13.31 10.87
CA GLY A 158 3.71 13.17 11.89
C GLY A 158 3.75 11.75 12.48
N VAL A 159 2.57 11.18 12.79
CA VAL A 159 2.45 9.82 13.33
C VAL A 159 3.04 8.78 12.37
N GLY A 160 2.75 8.88 11.07
CA GLY A 160 3.24 7.91 10.08
C GLY A 160 4.77 7.83 9.97
N GLY A 161 5.49 8.83 10.49
CA GLY A 161 6.95 8.91 10.45
C GLY A 161 7.69 8.39 11.67
N ASN A 162 7.05 8.19 12.82
CA ASN A 162 7.81 7.77 14.01
C ASN A 162 8.37 6.37 13.79
N LEU A 163 7.53 5.41 13.39
CA LEU A 163 7.95 4.03 13.16
C LEU A 163 9.24 3.87 12.33
N PRO A 164 9.36 4.43 11.11
CA PRO A 164 10.57 4.28 10.31
C PRO A 164 11.79 4.96 10.91
N VAL A 165 11.61 6.13 11.51
CA VAL A 165 12.71 6.98 11.98
C VAL A 165 13.24 6.50 13.33
N ASP A 166 12.33 6.24 14.28
CA ASP A 166 12.62 5.81 15.64
C ASP A 166 13.31 4.45 15.66
N SER A 167 12.80 3.49 14.87
CA SER A 167 13.40 2.16 14.80
C SER A 167 14.80 2.20 14.17
N ALA A 168 15.00 3.04 13.15
CA ALA A 168 16.30 3.19 12.49
C ALA A 168 17.33 3.83 13.42
N ILE A 169 16.98 4.94 14.09
CA ILE A 169 17.92 5.64 14.97
C ILE A 169 18.29 4.77 16.17
N PHE A 170 17.33 4.07 16.78
CA PHE A 170 17.63 3.20 17.92
C PHE A 170 18.55 2.05 17.52
N LEU A 171 18.26 1.34 16.43
CA LEU A 171 19.08 0.24 15.92
C LEU A 171 20.52 0.68 15.57
N GLU A 172 20.72 1.94 15.18
CA GLU A 172 22.03 2.45 14.78
C GLU A 172 22.95 2.79 15.97
N PHE A 173 22.39 2.97 17.17
CA PHE A 173 23.13 3.17 18.43
C PHE A 173 23.10 1.96 19.37
N LEU A 174 22.33 0.92 19.04
CA LEU A 174 22.15 -0.27 19.87
C LEU A 174 23.32 -1.26 19.66
N PRO A 175 24.00 -1.70 20.73
CA PRO A 175 24.98 -2.77 20.61
C PRO A 175 24.28 -4.06 20.20
N GLY A 176 24.98 -4.89 19.40
CA GLY A 176 24.48 -6.18 18.94
C GLY A 176 23.89 -7.00 20.09
N SER A 177 24.60 -7.09 21.22
CA SER A 177 24.16 -7.86 22.39
C SER A 177 22.75 -7.53 22.92
N HIS A 178 22.24 -6.32 22.68
CA HIS A 178 20.93 -5.87 23.19
C HIS A 178 19.89 -5.62 22.09
N GLN A 179 20.10 -6.17 20.88
CA GLN A 179 19.15 -6.01 19.76
C GLN A 179 17.71 -6.46 20.05
N TYR A 180 17.51 -7.37 21.01
CA TYR A 180 16.16 -7.76 21.47
C TYR A 180 15.33 -6.58 22.00
N LEU A 181 15.98 -5.49 22.47
CA LEU A 181 15.31 -4.28 22.94
C LEU A 181 14.47 -3.59 21.86
N LEU A 182 14.79 -3.79 20.57
CA LEU A 182 13.94 -3.31 19.47
C LEU A 182 12.55 -3.98 19.48
N THR A 183 12.46 -5.24 19.91
CA THR A 183 11.16 -5.92 20.06
C THR A 183 10.47 -5.49 21.33
N ILE A 184 11.21 -5.30 22.43
CA ILE A 184 10.66 -4.79 23.69
C ILE A 184 10.10 -3.38 23.54
N LEU A 185 10.56 -2.61 22.54
CA LEU A 185 10.03 -1.29 22.21
C LEU A 185 8.52 -1.31 21.90
N SER A 186 7.93 -2.46 21.55
CA SER A 186 6.47 -2.59 21.40
C SER A 186 5.69 -2.45 22.71
N ILE A 187 6.32 -2.53 23.88
CA ILE A 187 5.69 -2.24 25.18
C ILE A 187 5.09 -0.82 25.18
N TRP A 188 5.75 0.13 24.52
CA TRP A 188 5.29 1.51 24.45
C TRP A 188 3.93 1.67 23.74
N TRP A 189 3.53 0.72 22.88
CA TRP A 189 2.17 0.69 22.32
C TRP A 189 1.12 0.37 23.37
N ALA A 190 1.36 -0.63 24.21
CA ALA A 190 0.44 -0.95 25.29
C ALA A 190 0.27 0.24 26.25
N PHE A 191 1.37 0.94 26.56
CA PHE A 191 1.30 2.18 27.34
C PHE A 191 0.54 3.30 26.63
N GLY A 192 0.73 3.47 25.32
CA GLY A 192 -0.02 4.45 24.53
C GLY A 192 -1.52 4.18 24.52
N GLN A 193 -1.91 2.94 24.29
CA GLN A 193 -3.31 2.51 24.36
C GLN A 193 -3.92 2.76 25.74
N LEU A 194 -3.24 2.31 26.80
CA LEU A 194 -3.71 2.49 28.17
C LEU A 194 -3.85 3.97 28.53
N LEU A 195 -2.84 4.79 28.22
CA LEU A 195 -2.84 6.21 28.51
C LEU A 195 -3.97 6.94 27.78
N GLY A 196 -4.17 6.65 26.49
CA GLY A 196 -5.24 7.23 25.69
C GLY A 196 -6.63 6.92 26.27
N SER A 197 -6.90 5.66 26.59
CA SER A 197 -8.17 5.23 27.15
C SER A 197 -8.41 5.77 28.57
N LEU A 198 -7.40 5.78 29.44
CA LEU A 198 -7.51 6.30 30.81
C LEU A 198 -7.79 7.81 30.85
N VAL A 199 -7.17 8.58 29.96
CA VAL A 199 -7.42 10.03 29.88
C VAL A 199 -8.75 10.33 29.17
N ALA A 200 -9.14 9.51 28.19
CA ALA A 200 -10.42 9.65 27.52
C ALA A 200 -11.60 9.37 28.45
N TRP A 201 -11.50 8.37 29.33
CA TRP A 201 -12.61 7.94 30.18
C TRP A 201 -13.26 9.10 30.95
N PRO A 202 -12.57 9.86 31.81
CA PRO A 202 -13.19 10.96 32.57
C PRO A 202 -13.50 12.19 31.72
N ILE A 203 -12.75 12.45 30.64
CA ILE A 203 -12.96 13.65 29.81
C ILE A 203 -14.15 13.46 28.87
N ILE A 204 -14.21 12.34 28.16
CA ILE A 204 -15.27 12.05 27.21
C ILE A 204 -16.56 11.72 27.96
N SER A 205 -16.53 10.96 29.08
CA SER A 205 -17.76 10.61 29.81
C SER A 205 -18.45 11.82 30.44
N ASN A 206 -17.70 12.78 30.98
CA ASN A 206 -18.27 13.87 31.78
C ASN A 206 -18.58 15.13 30.96
N TYR A 207 -17.95 15.30 29.79
CA TYR A 207 -18.04 16.52 28.99
C TYR A 207 -18.52 16.27 27.55
N SER A 208 -19.08 15.11 27.25
CA SER A 208 -19.69 14.81 25.95
C SER A 208 -21.18 14.50 26.12
N CYS A 209 -21.95 14.70 25.05
CA CYS A 209 -23.35 14.33 25.04
C CYS A 209 -23.55 12.82 25.23
N GLU A 210 -24.69 12.44 25.79
CA GLU A 210 -25.08 11.04 25.91
C GLU A 210 -25.23 10.37 24.54
N ALA A 211 -24.91 9.08 24.43
CA ALA A 211 -24.84 8.35 23.16
C ALA A 211 -26.15 8.41 22.34
N THR A 212 -27.29 8.55 23.02
CA THR A 212 -28.65 8.57 22.46
C THR A 212 -29.22 9.97 22.23
N ALA A 213 -28.48 11.04 22.58
CA ALA A 213 -28.97 12.41 22.46
C ALA A 213 -29.16 12.82 20.98
N THR A 214 -30.39 13.21 20.63
CA THR A 214 -30.74 13.66 19.26
C THR A 214 -30.19 15.05 18.94
N ILE A 215 -30.12 15.92 19.94
CA ILE A 215 -29.58 17.28 19.87
C ILE A 215 -28.34 17.36 20.77
N CYS A 216 -27.19 17.64 20.19
CA CYS A 216 -25.91 17.78 20.90
C CYS A 216 -25.27 19.11 20.50
N ALA A 217 -25.48 20.15 21.31
CA ALA A 217 -24.92 21.46 21.04
C ALA A 217 -23.43 21.50 21.43
N ARG A 218 -22.63 22.29 20.72
CA ARG A 218 -21.18 22.42 20.96
C ARG A 218 -20.83 22.70 22.42
N LYS A 219 -21.62 23.54 23.11
CA LYS A 219 -21.41 23.90 24.52
C LYS A 219 -21.46 22.69 25.47
N ASP A 220 -22.24 21.67 25.10
CA ASP A 220 -22.48 20.45 25.88
C ASP A 220 -21.59 19.28 25.40
N ASN A 221 -20.74 19.50 24.38
CA ASN A 221 -19.88 18.49 23.74
C ASN A 221 -18.41 18.93 23.63
N MET A 222 -17.85 19.39 24.75
CA MET A 222 -16.47 19.88 24.80
C MET A 222 -15.44 18.76 25.08
N GLY A 223 -15.87 17.57 25.47
CA GLY A 223 -15.01 16.46 25.88
C GLY A 223 -13.99 16.05 24.83
N TRP A 224 -14.41 15.85 23.58
CA TRP A 224 -13.47 15.48 22.51
C TRP A 224 -12.43 16.57 22.21
N ARG A 225 -12.75 17.85 22.45
CA ARG A 225 -11.82 18.97 22.26
C ARG A 225 -10.79 19.01 23.39
N TYR A 226 -11.24 18.90 24.64
CA TYR A 226 -10.33 18.82 25.79
C TYR A 226 -9.41 17.61 25.69
N PHE A 227 -9.93 16.48 25.20
CA PHE A 227 -9.12 15.29 24.98
C PHE A 227 -8.06 15.50 23.90
N LEU A 228 -8.40 16.13 22.77
CA LEU A 228 -7.41 16.48 21.73
C LEU A 228 -6.34 17.46 22.23
N ILE A 229 -6.72 18.45 23.05
CA ILE A 229 -5.76 19.39 23.67
C ILE A 229 -4.85 18.65 24.64
N ALA A 230 -5.38 17.75 25.47
CA ALA A 230 -4.59 16.98 26.42
C ALA A 230 -3.58 16.06 25.70
N MET A 231 -4.02 15.33 24.67
CA MET A 231 -3.15 14.43 23.91
C MET A 231 -2.17 15.19 23.01
N GLY A 232 -2.59 16.29 22.39
CA GLY A 232 -1.72 17.18 21.62
C GLY A 232 -0.65 17.84 22.51
N GLY A 233 -1.06 18.34 23.67
CA GLY A 233 -0.16 18.88 24.70
C GLY A 233 0.84 17.84 25.21
N LEU A 234 0.40 16.59 25.43
CA LEU A 234 1.30 15.49 25.75
C LEU A 234 2.37 15.30 24.67
N MET A 235 2.02 15.32 23.38
CA MET A 235 3.01 15.20 22.30
C MET A 235 4.01 16.37 22.29
N ILE A 236 3.55 17.59 22.61
CA ILE A 236 4.42 18.76 22.75
C ILE A 236 5.40 18.55 23.92
N VAL A 237 4.93 18.05 25.07
CA VAL A 237 5.80 17.73 26.21
C VAL A 237 6.83 16.67 25.85
N LEU A 238 6.42 15.58 25.20
CA LEU A 238 7.33 14.53 24.75
C LEU A 238 8.35 15.06 23.74
N TRP A 239 7.94 15.96 22.85
CA TRP A 239 8.83 16.67 21.93
C TRP A 239 9.84 17.57 22.67
N ILE A 240 9.40 18.33 23.68
CA ILE A 240 10.30 19.16 24.51
C ILE A 240 11.36 18.28 25.18
N ILE A 241 10.97 17.10 25.69
CA ILE A 241 11.92 16.14 26.27
C ILE A 241 12.90 15.63 25.21
N ARG A 242 12.43 15.27 24.01
CA ARG A 242 13.28 14.83 22.89
C ARG A 242 14.30 15.88 22.44
N PHE A 243 13.91 17.16 22.44
CA PHE A 243 14.72 18.22 21.85
C PHE A 243 15.60 18.95 22.88
N PHE A 244 15.08 19.27 24.06
CA PHE A 244 15.77 20.08 25.06
C PHE A 244 16.42 19.26 26.17
N VAL A 245 15.80 18.15 26.60
CA VAL A 245 16.29 17.36 27.74
C VAL A 245 17.31 16.32 27.29
N PHE A 246 17.08 15.67 26.15
CA PHE A 246 17.99 14.66 25.60
C PHE A 246 18.74 15.18 24.37
N ARG A 247 20.08 15.23 24.44
CA ARG A 247 20.90 15.61 23.28
C ARG A 247 21.06 14.43 22.33
N LEU A 248 20.17 14.34 21.34
CA LEU A 248 20.27 13.36 20.27
C LEU A 248 21.42 13.70 19.32
N TYR A 249 22.35 12.76 19.17
CA TYR A 249 23.37 12.78 18.12
C TYR A 249 22.82 12.21 16.82
N GLU A 250 23.30 12.72 15.68
CA GLU A 250 22.98 12.13 14.38
C GLU A 250 23.62 10.74 14.26
N SER A 251 23.02 9.86 13.47
CA SER A 251 23.53 8.50 13.33
C SER A 251 24.96 8.45 12.74
N PRO A 252 25.91 7.75 13.39
CA PRO A 252 27.24 7.53 12.83
C PRO A 252 27.20 6.86 11.46
N LYS A 253 26.25 5.93 11.26
CA LYS A 253 26.14 5.18 10.00
C LYS A 253 25.51 6.03 8.89
N TYR A 254 24.59 6.94 9.23
CA TYR A 254 24.08 7.96 8.29
C TYR A 254 25.22 8.88 7.84
N LEU A 255 26.02 9.41 8.77
CA LEU A 255 27.15 10.29 8.47
C LEU A 255 28.21 9.58 7.60
N MET A 256 28.54 8.33 7.93
CA MET A 256 29.41 7.48 7.10
C MET A 256 28.84 7.27 5.69
N GLY A 257 27.53 7.02 5.54
CA GLY A 257 26.88 6.88 4.24
C GLY A 257 26.90 8.17 3.40
N ARG A 258 27.09 9.33 4.02
CA ARG A 258 27.29 10.64 3.38
C ARG A 258 28.77 11.00 3.17
N GLY A 259 29.71 10.12 3.53
CA GLY A 259 31.15 10.36 3.45
C GLY A 259 31.71 11.29 4.54
N ARG A 260 30.93 11.60 5.58
CA ARG A 260 31.32 12.49 6.70
C ARG A 260 31.95 11.66 7.82
N PHE A 261 33.13 11.09 7.57
CA PHE A 261 33.78 10.13 8.48
C PHE A 261 34.21 10.77 9.81
N GLU A 262 34.75 11.99 9.76
CA GLU A 262 35.16 12.76 10.94
C GLU A 262 34.01 12.94 11.93
N GLU A 263 32.85 13.37 11.43
CA GLU A 263 31.66 13.56 12.26
C GLU A 263 31.11 12.24 12.79
N ALA A 264 31.16 11.17 12.00
CA ALA A 264 30.74 9.85 12.45
C ALA A 264 31.58 9.37 13.65
N VAL A 265 32.89 9.56 13.58
CA VAL A 265 33.82 9.25 14.67
C VAL A 265 33.58 10.16 15.87
N GLN A 266 33.40 11.46 15.66
CA GLN A 266 33.06 12.41 16.74
C GLN A 266 31.79 12.01 17.49
N VAL A 267 30.75 11.54 16.80
CA VAL A 267 29.54 11.04 17.44
C VAL A 267 29.83 9.81 18.31
N VAL A 268 30.60 8.84 17.80
CA VAL A 268 30.97 7.63 18.57
C VAL A 268 31.74 8.02 19.83
N HIS A 269 32.71 8.94 19.74
CA HIS A 269 33.43 9.49 20.89
C HIS A 269 32.52 10.24 21.87
N ALA A 270 31.55 11.02 21.35
CA ALA A 270 30.59 11.73 22.20
C ALA A 270 29.67 10.77 22.96
N VAL A 271 29.22 9.68 22.32
CA VAL A 271 28.44 8.61 22.98
C VAL A 271 29.29 7.86 24.01
N ALA A 272 30.55 7.55 23.68
CA ALA A 272 31.49 6.92 24.60
C ALA A 272 31.71 7.79 25.86
N LYS A 273 31.93 9.10 25.66
CA LYS A 273 32.04 10.09 26.74
C LYS A 273 30.77 10.18 27.59
N TYR A 274 29.59 10.20 26.96
CA TYR A 274 28.31 10.21 27.69
C TYR A 274 28.14 8.96 28.56
N ASN A 275 28.64 7.82 28.10
CA ASN A 275 28.59 6.55 28.80
C ASN A 275 29.72 6.33 29.80
N GLY A 276 30.71 7.23 29.87
CA GLY A 276 31.90 7.05 30.70
C GLY A 276 32.79 5.87 30.26
N LYS A 277 32.82 5.58 28.95
CA LYS A 277 33.60 4.47 28.37
C LYS A 277 34.65 5.02 27.40
N PRO A 278 35.83 4.39 27.29
CA PRO A 278 36.80 4.73 26.26
C PRO A 278 36.40 4.11 24.91
N THR A 279 36.78 4.77 23.81
CA THR A 279 36.71 4.20 22.46
C THR A 279 38.00 4.52 21.71
N SER A 280 38.55 3.53 21.00
CA SER A 280 39.82 3.66 20.26
C SER A 280 39.62 4.02 18.79
N LEU A 281 38.37 4.19 18.33
CA LEU A 281 38.06 4.41 16.92
C LEU A 281 38.65 5.73 16.42
N THR A 282 39.48 5.68 15.38
CA THR A 282 40.03 6.88 14.72
C THR A 282 39.39 7.14 13.36
N THR A 283 39.52 8.36 12.85
CA THR A 283 39.05 8.75 11.51
C THR A 283 39.81 8.00 10.42
N GLU A 284 41.12 7.85 10.59
CA GLU A 284 42.00 7.13 9.66
C GLU A 284 41.64 5.64 9.55
N GLU A 285 41.34 4.97 10.67
CA GLU A 285 40.84 3.59 10.66
C GLU A 285 39.52 3.46 9.89
N LEU A 286 38.59 4.41 10.05
CA LEU A 286 37.30 4.37 9.35
C LEU A 286 37.45 4.70 7.86
N GLU A 287 38.38 5.57 7.47
CA GLU A 287 38.66 5.93 6.08
C GLU A 287 39.34 4.80 5.31
N THR A 288 40.31 4.13 5.92
CA THR A 288 41.10 3.05 5.31
C THR A 288 40.39 1.69 5.31
N ALA A 289 39.37 1.50 6.15
CA ALA A 289 38.58 0.28 6.19
C ALA A 289 38.01 -0.11 4.81
N GLY A 290 38.36 -1.31 4.34
CA GLY A 290 37.91 -1.88 3.07
C GLY A 290 38.71 -1.49 1.82
N VAL A 291 39.70 -0.60 1.93
CA VAL A 291 40.53 -0.13 0.79
C VAL A 291 41.77 -1.01 0.57
N SER A 292 42.17 -1.82 1.56
CA SER A 292 43.43 -2.58 1.57
C SER A 292 43.43 -3.91 0.78
N GLY A 293 42.53 -4.10 -0.18
CA GLY A 293 42.46 -5.34 -0.98
C GLY A 293 42.09 -5.07 -2.43
N THR A 294 43.05 -5.25 -3.33
CA THR A 294 43.01 -5.08 -4.80
C THR A 294 43.27 -3.66 -5.34
N ARG A 295 44.55 -3.33 -5.51
CA ARG A 295 44.98 -2.38 -6.55
C ARG A 295 46.15 -2.98 -7.33
N GLN A 296 45.83 -3.64 -8.44
CA GLN A 296 46.76 -3.77 -9.55
C GLN A 296 46.66 -2.42 -10.32
N PRO A 297 47.79 -1.78 -10.67
CA PRO A 297 47.78 -0.43 -11.19
C PRO A 297 47.45 -0.44 -12.68
N ASP A 298 46.17 -0.32 -13.04
CA ASP A 298 45.79 0.06 -14.39
C ASP A 298 45.71 1.58 -14.52
N THR A 299 46.51 2.05 -15.46
CA THR A 299 46.73 3.43 -15.89
C THR A 299 45.44 4.08 -16.41
N ALA A 300 44.78 4.88 -15.57
CA ALA A 300 43.89 5.95 -16.02
C ALA A 300 43.69 6.96 -14.88
N THR A 301 44.66 7.86 -14.73
CA THR A 301 44.59 9.03 -13.86
C THR A 301 43.47 9.96 -14.35
N LYS A 302 42.31 9.94 -13.70
CA LYS A 302 41.45 11.12 -13.65
C LYS A 302 41.85 11.93 -12.43
N HIS A 303 42.47 13.07 -12.70
CA HIS A 303 42.77 14.10 -11.71
C HIS A 303 41.48 14.47 -10.96
N VAL A 304 41.46 14.26 -9.64
CA VAL A 304 40.52 14.92 -8.74
C VAL A 304 41.17 16.25 -8.41
N GLU A 305 40.73 17.32 -9.06
CA GLU A 305 41.11 18.69 -8.70
C GLU A 305 40.55 19.02 -7.32
N ALA A 306 41.46 19.42 -6.42
CA ALA A 306 41.14 20.02 -5.14
C ALA A 306 40.86 21.51 -5.35
N GLY A 307 39.59 21.90 -5.24
CA GLY A 307 39.14 23.29 -5.17
C GLY A 307 37.64 23.33 -4.88
N PRO A 308 37.14 24.20 -3.98
CA PRO A 308 35.71 24.30 -3.73
C PRO A 308 35.02 24.88 -4.97
N PRO A 309 34.03 24.20 -5.57
CA PRO A 309 33.29 24.78 -6.68
C PRO A 309 32.44 25.94 -6.18
N GLU A 310 32.50 27.05 -6.92
CA GLU A 310 31.74 28.27 -6.70
C GLU A 310 30.25 27.93 -6.47
N LEU A 311 29.76 28.20 -5.26
CA LEU A 311 28.42 27.86 -4.83
C LEU A 311 27.43 28.87 -5.43
N ASP A 312 26.76 28.48 -6.51
CA ASP A 312 25.59 29.22 -7.02
C ASP A 312 24.47 29.22 -5.97
N THR A 313 24.25 30.38 -5.32
CA THR A 313 23.35 30.60 -4.17
C THR A 313 21.88 30.80 -4.57
N THR A 314 21.53 30.57 -5.83
CA THR A 314 20.17 30.81 -6.31
C THR A 314 19.18 29.78 -5.72
N ALA A 315 18.02 30.23 -5.20
CA ALA A 315 17.00 29.37 -4.58
C ALA A 315 16.56 28.19 -5.48
N ARG A 316 16.60 28.37 -6.80
CA ARG A 316 16.31 27.35 -7.82
C ARG A 316 17.39 26.26 -7.90
N ALA A 317 18.66 26.62 -7.72
CA ALA A 317 19.78 25.68 -7.67
C ALA A 317 19.85 24.92 -6.34
N ALA A 318 19.44 25.55 -5.24
CA ALA A 318 19.25 24.89 -3.94
C ALA A 318 18.08 23.90 -3.96
N LEU A 319 16.96 24.26 -4.60
CA LEU A 319 15.81 23.37 -4.79
C LEU A 319 16.17 22.20 -5.73
N LYS A 320 16.88 22.46 -6.83
CA LYS A 320 17.35 21.43 -7.77
C LYS A 320 18.31 20.45 -7.11
N ARG A 321 19.27 20.91 -6.28
CA ARG A 321 20.14 20.03 -5.47
C ARG A 321 19.37 19.22 -4.41
N LYS A 322 18.30 19.78 -3.82
CA LYS A 322 17.41 19.02 -2.93
C LYS A 322 16.57 17.97 -3.68
N PHE A 323 16.17 18.22 -4.92
CA PHE A 323 15.45 17.26 -5.77
C PHE A 323 16.36 16.21 -6.42
N GLU A 324 17.62 16.53 -6.74
CA GLU A 324 18.62 15.56 -7.20
C GLU A 324 18.98 14.54 -6.09
N GLN A 325 18.75 14.87 -4.82
CA GLN A 325 18.84 13.93 -3.69
C GLN A 325 17.64 12.98 -3.57
N PHE A 326 16.52 13.23 -4.28
CA PHE A 326 15.39 12.30 -4.40
C PHE A 326 15.59 11.30 -5.56
N ASN A 327 16.83 10.83 -5.77
CA ASN A 327 17.11 9.88 -6.83
C ASN A 327 16.61 8.47 -6.45
N GLY A 328 15.99 7.76 -7.40
CA GLY A 328 15.43 6.41 -7.19
C GLY A 328 16.46 5.32 -6.85
N ASP A 329 17.73 5.69 -6.66
CA ASP A 329 18.84 4.82 -6.31
C ASP A 329 18.64 4.13 -4.95
N HIS A 330 18.06 4.83 -3.96
CA HIS A 330 17.71 4.23 -2.66
C HIS A 330 16.72 3.07 -2.81
N VAL A 331 15.68 3.25 -3.64
CA VAL A 331 14.71 2.18 -3.91
C VAL A 331 15.33 1.08 -4.76
N ARG A 332 16.14 1.42 -5.76
CA ARG A 332 16.82 0.45 -6.63
C ARG A 332 17.79 -0.43 -5.85
N SER A 333 18.47 0.14 -4.86
CA SER A 333 19.41 -0.55 -3.96
C SER A 333 18.73 -1.69 -3.18
N LEU A 334 17.48 -1.48 -2.74
CA LEU A 334 16.69 -2.51 -2.03
C LEU A 334 16.39 -3.77 -2.87
N PHE A 335 16.55 -3.68 -4.20
CA PHE A 335 16.37 -4.77 -5.14
C PHE A 335 17.67 -5.13 -5.88
N ALA A 336 18.83 -4.68 -5.40
CA ALA A 336 20.12 -4.83 -6.08
C ALA A 336 20.54 -6.31 -6.23
N THR A 337 20.32 -7.12 -5.20
CA THR A 337 20.62 -8.56 -5.24
C THR A 337 19.35 -9.40 -5.20
N ARG A 338 19.39 -10.60 -5.79
CA ARG A 338 18.25 -11.51 -5.82
C ARG A 338 17.76 -11.88 -4.41
N LYS A 339 18.67 -12.02 -3.44
CA LYS A 339 18.31 -12.33 -2.04
C LYS A 339 17.64 -11.13 -1.37
N LEU A 340 18.22 -9.94 -1.46
CA LEU A 340 17.64 -8.73 -0.88
C LEU A 340 16.29 -8.41 -1.52
N ALA A 341 16.16 -8.53 -2.84
CA ALA A 341 14.90 -8.34 -3.56
C ALA A 341 13.78 -9.27 -3.07
N ILE A 342 14.09 -10.55 -2.80
CA ILE A 342 13.11 -11.52 -2.27
C ILE A 342 12.71 -11.12 -0.85
N SER A 343 13.68 -10.86 0.03
CA SER A 343 13.37 -10.48 1.42
C SER A 343 12.58 -9.17 1.50
N THR A 344 12.97 -8.15 0.73
CA THR A 344 12.24 -6.88 0.59
C THR A 344 10.81 -7.12 0.10
N SER A 345 10.63 -7.94 -0.94
CA SER A 345 9.29 -8.24 -1.48
C SER A 345 8.41 -9.00 -0.48
N LEU A 346 8.99 -9.93 0.28
CA LEU A 346 8.27 -10.69 1.32
C LEU A 346 7.82 -9.79 2.46
N VAL A 347 8.69 -8.92 2.96
CA VAL A 347 8.35 -7.97 4.04
C VAL A 347 7.26 -7.00 3.58
N ILE A 348 7.37 -6.46 2.36
CA ILE A 348 6.31 -5.61 1.77
C ILE A 348 4.98 -6.38 1.67
N ALA A 349 5.01 -7.64 1.22
CA ALA A 349 3.82 -8.47 1.11
C ALA A 349 3.19 -8.76 2.49
N ILE A 350 4.00 -9.10 3.50
CA ILE A 350 3.53 -9.32 4.88
C ILE A 350 2.85 -8.06 5.41
N TRP A 351 3.50 -6.90 5.27
CA TRP A 351 2.94 -5.62 5.71
C TRP A 351 1.65 -5.25 4.98
N ALA A 352 1.57 -5.50 3.67
CA ALA A 352 0.36 -5.31 2.86
C ALA A 352 -0.78 -6.22 3.32
N ILE A 353 -0.51 -7.51 3.53
CA ILE A 353 -1.51 -8.48 3.99
C ILE A 353 -2.02 -8.12 5.39
N ILE A 354 -1.13 -7.78 6.32
CA ILE A 354 -1.50 -7.28 7.65
C ILE A 354 -2.34 -6.01 7.53
N GLY A 355 -1.93 -5.11 6.63
CA GLY A 355 -2.64 -3.86 6.34
C GLY A 355 -4.06 -4.11 5.90
N LEU A 356 -4.31 -5.15 5.11
CA LEU A 356 -5.64 -5.58 4.71
C LEU A 356 -6.39 -6.29 5.86
N ALA A 357 -5.76 -7.27 6.48
CA ALA A 357 -6.41 -8.20 7.41
C ALA A 357 -6.85 -7.53 8.72
N PHE A 358 -6.01 -6.66 9.29
CA PHE A 358 -6.29 -6.06 10.59
C PHE A 358 -7.51 -5.12 10.58
N PRO A 359 -7.64 -4.15 9.66
CA PRO A 359 -8.84 -3.32 9.59
C PRO A 359 -10.08 -4.11 9.17
N LEU A 360 -9.91 -5.13 8.31
CA LEU A 360 -11.01 -6.00 7.88
C LEU A 360 -11.56 -6.80 9.08
N TYR A 361 -10.69 -7.40 9.90
CA TYR A 361 -11.08 -8.06 11.15
C TYR A 361 -11.80 -7.10 12.09
N ASN A 362 -11.24 -5.92 12.37
CA ASN A 362 -11.88 -4.94 13.26
C ASN A 362 -13.26 -4.45 12.72
N ALA A 363 -13.41 -4.33 11.40
CA ALA A 363 -14.67 -3.96 10.77
C ALA A 363 -15.74 -5.08 10.85
N PHE A 364 -15.34 -6.34 10.69
CA PHE A 364 -16.27 -7.47 10.75
C PHE A 364 -16.59 -7.95 12.15
N VAL A 365 -15.64 -7.84 13.08
CA VAL A 365 -15.85 -8.21 14.49
C VAL A 365 -16.94 -7.34 15.08
N THR A 366 -16.88 -6.02 14.93
CA THR A 366 -17.93 -5.12 15.44
C THR A 366 -19.32 -5.45 14.87
N TYR A 367 -19.41 -5.81 13.58
CA TYR A 367 -20.64 -6.28 12.95
C TYR A 367 -21.13 -7.65 13.49
N PHE A 368 -20.22 -8.62 13.63
CA PHE A 368 -20.49 -9.96 14.17
C PHE A 368 -20.89 -9.91 15.66
N LEU A 369 -20.34 -8.96 16.42
CA LEU A 369 -20.63 -8.75 17.84
C LEU A 369 -21.98 -8.05 18.03
N ALA A 370 -22.29 -7.06 17.20
CA ALA A 370 -23.58 -6.36 17.23
C ALA A 370 -24.76 -7.29 16.92
N THR A 371 -24.58 -8.27 16.03
CA THR A 371 -25.60 -9.27 15.69
C THR A 371 -25.84 -10.32 16.79
N ARG A 372 -24.98 -10.38 17.82
CA ARG A 372 -25.08 -11.36 18.92
C ARG A 372 -25.40 -10.75 20.30
N GLY A 373 -25.69 -9.45 20.37
CA GLY A 373 -26.19 -8.79 21.59
C GLY A 373 -25.20 -8.78 22.76
N ALA A 374 -23.90 -8.82 22.47
CA ALA A 374 -22.83 -8.98 23.44
C ALA A 374 -22.25 -7.62 23.88
N ASP A 375 -22.27 -7.33 25.17
CA ASP A 375 -21.78 -6.09 25.78
C ASP A 375 -20.51 -6.39 26.61
N PHE A 376 -19.31 -6.06 26.11
CA PHE A 376 -18.06 -6.45 26.78
C PHE A 376 -16.92 -5.44 26.68
N GLY A 377 -16.15 -5.39 27.77
CA GLY A 377 -14.99 -4.52 27.98
C GLY A 377 -13.68 -5.06 27.41
N ASP A 378 -12.75 -4.12 27.22
CA ASP A 378 -11.43 -4.35 26.64
C ASP A 378 -10.49 -5.14 27.58
N GLY A 379 -9.90 -6.21 27.08
CA GLY A 379 -8.88 -6.99 27.79
C GLY A 379 -7.48 -6.35 27.72
N VAL A 380 -6.80 -6.25 28.87
CA VAL A 380 -5.44 -5.68 29.01
C VAL A 380 -4.39 -6.80 29.03
N ILE A 381 -3.84 -7.22 27.89
CA ILE A 381 -2.76 -8.25 27.81
C ILE A 381 -1.56 -7.83 26.91
N GLY A 382 -1.44 -6.54 26.54
CA GLY A 382 -0.35 -6.10 25.65
C GLY A 382 1.07 -6.22 26.23
N VAL A 383 1.25 -5.94 27.52
CA VAL A 383 2.58 -5.84 28.17
C VAL A 383 3.30 -7.20 28.31
N PRO A 384 2.66 -8.29 28.76
CA PRO A 384 3.31 -9.61 28.84
C PRO A 384 3.80 -10.13 27.47
N GLY A 385 3.07 -9.83 26.39
CA GLY A 385 3.44 -10.27 25.04
C GLY A 385 4.77 -9.67 24.58
N ALA A 386 4.98 -8.36 24.76
CA ALA A 386 6.22 -7.72 24.31
C ALA A 386 7.47 -8.22 25.06
N LEU A 387 7.36 -8.52 26.36
CA LEU A 387 8.45 -9.10 27.16
C LEU A 387 8.81 -10.51 26.71
N LEU A 388 7.80 -11.37 26.50
CA LEU A 388 8.00 -12.73 26.02
C LEU A 388 8.52 -12.77 24.58
N GLY A 389 8.13 -11.82 23.74
CA GLY A 389 8.71 -11.64 22.41
C GLY A 389 10.19 -11.28 22.44
N GLY A 390 10.59 -10.38 23.34
CA GLY A 390 12.00 -10.04 23.57
C GLY A 390 12.84 -11.25 23.96
N TRP A 391 12.35 -12.05 24.92
CA TRP A 391 13.00 -13.29 25.35
C TRP A 391 13.03 -14.36 24.25
N ALA A 392 11.89 -14.64 23.59
CA ALA A 392 11.76 -15.71 22.61
C ALA A 392 12.68 -15.52 21.38
N VAL A 393 12.99 -14.28 21.03
CA VAL A 393 13.93 -13.98 19.94
C VAL A 393 15.37 -14.39 20.26
N GLU A 394 15.77 -14.30 21.53
CA GLU A 394 17.14 -14.65 21.94
C GLU A 394 17.34 -16.16 22.07
N VAL A 395 16.26 -16.93 22.10
CA VAL A 395 16.34 -18.38 22.21
C VAL A 395 16.97 -18.96 20.93
N PRO A 396 18.12 -19.67 21.03
CA PRO A 396 18.94 -20.04 19.87
C PRO A 396 18.23 -20.86 18.79
N PHE A 397 17.27 -21.70 19.16
CA PHE A 397 16.53 -22.56 18.23
C PHE A 397 15.34 -21.83 17.56
N LEU A 398 14.81 -20.78 18.18
CA LEU A 398 13.70 -19.99 17.66
C LEU A 398 14.20 -18.83 16.79
N GLY A 399 15.13 -18.03 17.35
CA GLY A 399 15.56 -16.78 16.75
C GLY A 399 14.41 -15.84 16.41
N ARG A 400 14.69 -14.85 15.53
CA ARG A 400 13.67 -13.92 15.02
C ARG A 400 12.61 -14.62 14.15
N ARG A 401 13.04 -15.53 13.26
CA ARG A 401 12.18 -16.16 12.25
C ARG A 401 11.23 -17.21 12.84
N GLY A 402 11.72 -18.05 13.76
CA GLY A 402 10.90 -19.05 14.43
C GLY A 402 9.85 -18.41 15.33
N THR A 403 10.25 -17.42 16.14
CA THR A 403 9.32 -16.67 17.00
C THR A 403 8.22 -15.98 16.19
N LEU A 404 8.57 -15.30 15.08
CA LEU A 404 7.58 -14.68 14.19
C LEU A 404 6.62 -15.73 13.61
N SER A 405 7.13 -16.86 13.13
CA SER A 405 6.30 -17.89 12.48
C SER A 405 5.32 -18.53 13.46
N ILE A 406 5.79 -18.94 14.64
CA ILE A 406 4.96 -19.58 15.67
C ILE A 406 3.88 -18.63 16.18
N THR A 407 4.25 -17.39 16.49
CA THR A 407 3.30 -16.40 17.01
C THR A 407 2.26 -15.99 15.97
N THR A 408 2.64 -15.93 14.69
CA THR A 408 1.70 -15.71 13.58
C THR A 408 0.70 -16.87 13.46
N ILE A 409 1.17 -18.13 13.51
CA ILE A 409 0.31 -19.32 13.47
C ILE A 409 -0.66 -19.33 14.64
N LEU A 410 -0.15 -19.12 15.86
CA LEU A 410 -0.99 -19.07 17.07
C LEU A 410 -2.02 -17.94 17.00
N THR A 411 -1.64 -16.77 16.49
CA THR A 411 -2.57 -15.66 16.26
C THR A 411 -3.70 -16.09 15.33
N GLY A 412 -3.40 -16.79 14.24
CA GLY A 412 -4.40 -17.35 13.32
C GLY A 412 -5.29 -18.41 13.97
N VAL A 413 -4.73 -19.29 14.79
CA VAL A 413 -5.49 -20.31 15.55
C VAL A 413 -6.46 -19.66 16.54
N PHE A 414 -6.02 -18.68 17.32
CA PHE A 414 -6.90 -17.98 18.27
C PHE A 414 -7.98 -17.16 17.57
N LEU A 415 -7.66 -16.53 16.44
CA LEU A 415 -8.66 -15.87 15.59
C LEU A 415 -9.70 -16.88 15.08
N PHE A 416 -9.29 -18.04 14.59
CA PHE A 416 -10.23 -19.07 14.14
C PHE A 416 -11.06 -19.64 15.30
N ALA A 417 -10.45 -19.84 16.46
CA ALA A 417 -11.14 -20.30 17.67
C ALA A 417 -12.20 -19.29 18.15
N SER A 418 -11.93 -17.97 18.04
CA SER A 418 -12.90 -16.92 18.40
C SER A 418 -14.23 -17.04 17.65
N THR A 419 -14.22 -17.61 16.45
CA THR A 419 -15.41 -17.84 15.63
C THR A 419 -16.35 -18.90 16.21
N THR A 420 -15.81 -19.79 17.07
CA THR A 420 -16.55 -20.86 17.74
C THR A 420 -17.21 -20.42 19.05
N ALA A 421 -16.90 -19.21 19.53
CA ALA A 421 -17.41 -18.70 20.79
C ALA A 421 -18.94 -18.55 20.77
N ARG A 422 -19.60 -19.11 21.79
CA ARG A 422 -21.06 -19.02 22.01
C ARG A 422 -21.44 -18.27 23.28
N SER A 423 -20.48 -17.99 24.15
CA SER A 423 -20.62 -17.14 25.33
C SER A 423 -19.59 -16.01 25.26
N SER A 424 -19.84 -14.96 26.01
CA SER A 424 -18.92 -13.85 26.06
C SER A 424 -17.59 -14.18 26.71
N ASP A 425 -17.62 -14.87 27.86
CA ASP A 425 -16.39 -15.20 28.57
C ASP A 425 -15.46 -16.06 27.70
N ALA A 426 -16.04 -16.92 26.86
CA ALA A 426 -15.29 -17.68 25.87
C ALA A 426 -14.69 -16.76 24.78
N LEU A 427 -15.46 -15.81 24.26
CA LEU A 427 -14.97 -14.84 23.28
C LEU A 427 -13.87 -13.93 23.87
N LEU A 428 -14.04 -13.45 25.09
CA LEU A 428 -13.05 -12.66 25.82
C LEU A 428 -11.76 -13.47 26.01
N GLY A 429 -11.86 -14.75 26.41
CA GLY A 429 -10.72 -15.66 26.51
C GLY A 429 -9.97 -15.81 25.18
N TRP A 430 -10.69 -15.96 24.07
CA TRP A 430 -10.07 -16.02 22.74
C TRP A 430 -9.44 -14.69 22.31
N ASN A 431 -10.10 -13.56 22.58
CA ASN A 431 -9.57 -12.23 22.31
C ASN A 431 -8.32 -11.92 23.12
N CYS A 432 -8.26 -12.40 24.37
CA CYS A 432 -7.07 -12.35 25.22
C CYS A 432 -5.90 -13.14 24.60
N GLY A 433 -6.14 -14.37 24.15
CA GLY A 433 -5.13 -15.20 23.47
C GLY A 433 -4.65 -14.60 22.14
N TYR A 434 -5.57 -14.09 21.33
CA TYR A 434 -5.29 -13.35 20.10
C TYR A 434 -4.45 -12.09 20.38
N SER A 435 -4.87 -11.27 21.34
CA SER A 435 -4.19 -10.01 21.68
C SER A 435 -2.77 -10.26 22.20
N PHE A 436 -2.59 -11.31 23.01
CA PHE A 436 -1.28 -11.71 23.52
C PHE A 436 -0.33 -12.14 22.40
N THR A 437 -0.77 -13.07 21.54
CA THR A 437 0.07 -13.63 20.47
C THR A 437 0.33 -12.65 19.33
N SER A 438 -0.65 -11.82 18.98
CA SER A 438 -0.49 -10.78 17.98
C SER A 438 0.47 -9.68 18.43
N ASN A 439 0.48 -9.30 19.72
CA ASN A 439 1.46 -8.34 20.24
C ASN A 439 2.90 -8.85 20.13
N ILE A 440 3.14 -10.15 20.38
CA ILE A 440 4.45 -10.78 20.16
C ILE A 440 4.82 -10.72 18.67
N MET A 441 3.90 -11.16 17.80
CA MET A 441 4.09 -11.17 16.35
C MET A 441 4.46 -9.78 15.83
N TYR A 442 3.70 -8.75 16.21
CA TYR A 442 3.98 -7.38 15.83
C TYR A 442 5.34 -6.92 16.36
N GLY A 443 5.63 -7.08 17.65
CA GLY A 443 6.90 -6.66 18.23
C GLY A 443 8.13 -7.28 17.52
N VAL A 444 8.04 -8.54 17.09
CA VAL A 444 9.12 -9.20 16.34
C VAL A 444 9.20 -8.70 14.90
N LEU A 445 8.05 -8.55 14.22
CA LEU A 445 8.01 -8.10 12.84
C LEU A 445 8.54 -6.67 12.68
N TYR A 446 8.17 -5.78 13.60
CA TYR A 446 8.61 -4.39 13.59
C TYR A 446 10.10 -4.24 13.93
N ALA A 447 10.69 -5.14 14.73
CA ALA A 447 12.14 -5.20 14.92
C ALA A 447 12.87 -5.76 13.69
N MET A 448 12.33 -6.83 13.08
CA MET A 448 12.94 -7.49 11.91
C MET A 448 12.94 -6.59 10.67
N THR A 449 11.93 -5.74 10.49
CA THR A 449 11.79 -4.87 9.31
C THR A 449 12.99 -3.94 9.08
N PRO A 450 13.41 -3.09 10.04
CA PRO A 450 14.60 -2.24 9.89
C PRO A 450 15.92 -3.03 9.93
N GLU A 451 15.96 -4.17 10.63
CA GLU A 451 17.13 -5.06 10.67
C GLU A 451 17.43 -5.67 9.29
N LEU A 452 16.41 -5.88 8.45
CA LEU A 452 16.55 -6.48 7.13
C LEU A 452 17.23 -5.56 6.11
N PHE A 453 17.11 -4.24 6.27
CA PHE A 453 17.56 -3.28 5.27
C PHE A 453 18.99 -2.77 5.55
N PRO A 454 19.82 -2.62 4.49
CA PRO A 454 21.12 -1.99 4.61
C PRO A 454 20.99 -0.58 5.20
N THR A 455 21.95 -0.19 6.05
CA THR A 455 21.83 1.06 6.80
C THR A 455 21.66 2.30 5.92
N LYS A 456 22.26 2.32 4.72
CA LYS A 456 22.15 3.43 3.76
C LYS A 456 20.70 3.69 3.30
N ASP A 457 19.90 2.63 3.18
CA ASP A 457 18.56 2.65 2.57
C ASP A 457 17.47 2.18 3.55
N ARG A 458 17.81 2.09 4.84
CA ARG A 458 16.94 1.50 5.87
C ARG A 458 15.65 2.28 6.06
N GLY A 459 15.71 3.62 6.06
CA GLY A 459 14.53 4.47 6.19
C GLY A 459 13.57 4.27 5.03
N THR A 460 14.10 4.22 3.82
CA THR A 460 13.35 3.97 2.57
C THR A 460 12.71 2.59 2.58
N GLY A 461 13.44 1.55 2.97
CA GLY A 461 12.90 0.19 3.08
C GLY A 461 11.74 0.08 4.07
N ASN A 462 11.90 0.66 5.26
CA ASN A 462 10.85 0.67 6.28
C ASN A 462 9.65 1.54 5.85
N GLY A 463 9.90 2.68 5.22
CA GLY A 463 8.88 3.55 4.66
C GLY A 463 8.03 2.87 3.58
N ILE A 464 8.65 2.14 2.65
CA ILE A 464 7.92 1.38 1.60
C ILE A 464 7.07 0.27 2.22
N ALA A 465 7.61 -0.46 3.19
CA ALA A 465 6.87 -1.50 3.90
C ALA A 465 5.64 -0.93 4.63
N ALA A 466 5.82 0.15 5.39
CA ALA A 466 4.74 0.87 6.06
C ALA A 466 3.71 1.44 5.07
N THR A 467 4.16 1.95 3.92
CA THR A 467 3.27 2.44 2.85
C THR A 467 2.37 1.34 2.32
N ALA A 468 2.93 0.16 2.04
CA ALA A 468 2.16 -0.98 1.56
C ALA A 468 1.09 -1.40 2.56
N ASN A 469 1.41 -1.38 3.86
CA ASN A 469 0.44 -1.58 4.94
C ASN A 469 -0.72 -0.56 4.87
N ARG A 470 -0.42 0.73 4.71
CA ARG A 470 -1.45 1.79 4.68
C ARG A 470 -2.32 1.73 3.42
N ILE A 471 -1.76 1.42 2.24
CA ILE A 471 -2.53 1.27 0.99
C ILE A 471 -3.56 0.14 1.13
N PHE A 472 -3.12 -1.03 1.57
CA PHE A 472 -4.02 -2.18 1.76
C PHE A 472 -5.00 -1.97 2.91
N GLY A 473 -4.61 -1.20 3.94
CA GLY A 473 -5.53 -0.76 4.99
C GLY A 473 -6.64 0.16 4.52
N ILE A 474 -6.39 1.03 3.53
CA ILE A 474 -7.45 1.83 2.88
C ILE A 474 -8.38 0.96 2.05
N MET A 475 -7.88 -0.14 1.46
CA MET A 475 -8.69 -1.08 0.69
C MET A 475 -9.65 -1.90 1.57
N ALA A 476 -9.29 -2.19 2.82
CA ALA A 476 -10.09 -3.03 3.72
C ALA A 476 -11.53 -2.51 3.95
N PRO A 477 -11.77 -1.23 4.32
CA PRO A 477 -13.14 -0.69 4.41
C PRO A 477 -13.91 -0.72 3.08
N ILE A 478 -13.23 -0.56 1.94
CA ILE A 478 -13.86 -0.63 0.61
C ILE A 478 -14.35 -2.06 0.33
N ILE A 479 -13.54 -3.05 0.67
CA ILE A 479 -13.87 -4.47 0.55
C ILE A 479 -14.98 -4.85 1.55
N ALA A 480 -14.89 -4.40 2.80
CA ALA A 480 -15.92 -4.61 3.83
C ALA A 480 -17.26 -4.01 3.38
N PHE A 481 -17.29 -2.77 2.90
CA PHE A 481 -18.50 -2.13 2.41
C PHE A 481 -19.11 -2.87 1.20
N ALA A 482 -18.27 -3.43 0.34
CA ALA A 482 -18.72 -4.24 -0.80
C ALA A 482 -19.24 -5.64 -0.40
N THR A 483 -18.86 -6.15 0.78
CA THR A 483 -19.19 -7.51 1.26
C THR A 483 -20.24 -7.54 2.38
N LEU A 484 -20.44 -6.43 3.11
CA LEU A 484 -21.51 -6.26 4.12
C LEU A 484 -22.93 -6.18 3.52
N CYS A 485 -23.06 -6.18 2.19
CA CYS A 485 -24.35 -6.41 1.50
C CYS A 485 -24.71 -7.91 1.36
N ILE A 486 -23.96 -8.81 2.01
CA ILE A 486 -24.12 -10.27 1.92
C ILE A 486 -24.11 -10.84 3.35
N ASP A 487 -25.06 -11.73 3.65
CA ASP A 487 -25.17 -12.40 4.95
C ASP A 487 -23.92 -13.21 5.36
N VAL A 488 -23.78 -13.29 6.69
CA VAL A 488 -22.60 -13.62 7.51
C VAL A 488 -22.16 -15.09 7.40
N ALA A 489 -20.96 -15.34 6.87
CA ALA A 489 -20.10 -16.48 7.24
C ALA A 489 -18.78 -16.53 6.44
N ILE A 490 -18.74 -15.95 5.24
CA ILE A 490 -17.65 -16.19 4.27
C ILE A 490 -16.36 -15.38 4.54
N PRO A 491 -16.39 -14.10 5.00
CA PRO A 491 -15.15 -13.32 5.17
C PRO A 491 -14.23 -13.82 6.28
N LEU A 492 -14.78 -14.43 7.33
CA LEU A 492 -14.02 -15.06 8.42
C LEU A 492 -13.28 -16.31 7.95
N ALA A 493 -13.90 -17.11 7.07
CA ALA A 493 -13.29 -18.28 6.44
C ALA A 493 -12.18 -17.89 5.46
N MET A 494 -12.32 -16.78 4.73
CA MET A 494 -11.26 -16.29 3.83
C MET A 494 -10.00 -15.83 4.57
N SER A 495 -10.12 -15.42 5.84
CA SER A 495 -8.97 -15.13 6.71
C SER A 495 -8.27 -16.39 7.22
N SER A 496 -8.90 -17.56 7.17
CA SER A 496 -8.40 -18.81 7.77
C SER A 496 -8.06 -19.93 6.79
N THR A 497 -8.34 -19.81 5.48
CA THR A 497 -8.36 -20.95 4.54
C THR A 497 -7.18 -21.04 3.56
N HIS A 498 -6.01 -20.47 3.84
CA HIS A 498 -4.87 -20.57 2.90
C HIS A 498 -3.66 -21.39 3.32
N LEU A 499 -3.77 -22.26 4.32
CA LEU A 499 -2.73 -23.25 4.59
C LEU A 499 -3.33 -24.61 4.95
N GLU A 500 -3.53 -25.46 3.93
CA GLU A 500 -3.47 -26.91 4.14
C GLU A 500 -2.03 -27.43 3.95
N PRO A 501 -1.67 -28.54 4.62
CA PRO A 501 -0.32 -28.84 5.04
C PRO A 501 0.34 -29.91 4.17
N ALA A 502 1.56 -29.65 3.70
CA ALA A 502 2.45 -30.71 3.20
C ALA A 502 3.35 -31.20 4.35
N ALA A 503 2.84 -32.13 5.15
CA ALA A 503 3.62 -32.90 6.10
C ALA A 503 3.94 -34.28 5.51
N LYS A 504 5.18 -34.46 5.04
CA LYS A 504 6.02 -35.69 5.13
C LYS A 504 7.21 -35.58 4.18
N GLN A 505 8.41 -35.40 4.73
CA GLN A 505 9.53 -36.32 4.52
C GLN A 505 10.73 -35.87 5.37
N SER A 506 11.06 -36.71 6.34
CA SER A 506 12.32 -36.73 7.08
C SER A 506 13.46 -37.15 6.15
N GLU A 507 14.64 -36.58 6.46
CA GLU A 507 15.98 -37.15 6.33
C GLU A 507 16.26 -38.08 5.14
N ASP A 508 16.95 -37.53 4.13
CA ASP A 508 18.12 -38.21 3.57
C ASP A 508 19.04 -37.29 2.77
N SER A 509 20.29 -37.23 3.21
CA SER A 509 21.52 -37.04 2.42
C SER A 509 21.86 -35.69 1.76
N MET A 510 23.15 -35.39 1.89
CA MET A 510 23.91 -34.30 1.31
C MET A 510 23.90 -34.32 -0.22
N ALA A 511 23.50 -33.22 -0.87
CA ALA A 511 24.05 -32.79 -2.15
C ALA A 511 23.66 -31.34 -2.46
N ASN A 512 24.66 -30.54 -2.78
CA ASN A 512 24.59 -29.19 -3.31
C ASN A 512 23.75 -29.13 -4.60
N ASP A 513 22.57 -28.51 -4.57
CA ASP A 513 21.92 -28.04 -5.81
C ASP A 513 21.00 -26.83 -5.58
N GLN A 514 21.23 -25.77 -6.37
CA GLN A 514 20.52 -24.49 -6.32
C GLN A 514 19.08 -24.65 -6.84
N ARG A 515 18.15 -25.11 -6.00
CA ARG A 515 16.73 -25.13 -6.39
C ARG A 515 16.12 -23.72 -6.32
N PRO A 516 15.53 -23.16 -7.40
CA PRO A 516 14.90 -21.84 -7.36
C PRO A 516 13.66 -21.82 -6.44
N ASN A 517 13.42 -20.70 -5.75
CA ASN A 517 12.28 -20.47 -4.84
C ASN A 517 10.90 -20.67 -5.51
N ALA A 518 9.87 -21.05 -4.74
CA ALA A 518 8.50 -21.27 -5.24
C ALA A 518 7.93 -20.05 -6.00
N PHE A 519 8.13 -18.82 -5.54
CA PHE A 519 7.72 -17.60 -6.28
C PHE A 519 8.42 -17.48 -7.63
N VAL A 520 9.72 -17.77 -7.67
CA VAL A 520 10.50 -17.82 -8.91
C VAL A 520 9.98 -18.92 -9.82
N ARG A 521 9.72 -20.12 -9.28
CA ARG A 521 9.13 -21.22 -10.04
C ARG A 521 7.78 -20.83 -10.62
N VAL A 522 6.92 -20.14 -9.87
CA VAL A 522 5.59 -19.72 -10.33
C VAL A 522 5.69 -18.63 -11.41
N PHE A 523 6.43 -17.54 -11.21
CA PHE A 523 6.49 -16.49 -12.24
C PHE A 523 7.30 -16.93 -13.47
N GLN A 524 8.35 -17.76 -13.30
CA GLN A 524 9.10 -18.36 -14.41
C GLN A 524 8.28 -19.45 -15.12
N ALA A 525 7.49 -20.25 -14.40
CA ALA A 525 6.55 -21.20 -14.99
C ALA A 525 5.51 -20.47 -15.84
N LEU A 526 5.01 -19.32 -15.37
CA LEU A 526 4.13 -18.42 -16.13
C LEU A 526 4.86 -17.62 -17.22
N GLY A 527 6.18 -17.78 -17.38
CA GLY A 527 6.98 -17.23 -18.47
C GLY A 527 7.40 -15.76 -18.32
N PHE A 528 7.24 -15.16 -17.14
CA PHE A 528 7.67 -13.78 -16.92
C PHE A 528 9.19 -13.68 -16.75
N LYS A 529 9.84 -12.79 -17.52
CA LYS A 529 11.31 -12.57 -17.44
C LYS A 529 11.73 -11.69 -16.25
N LYS A 530 10.84 -10.82 -15.76
CA LYS A 530 11.11 -9.86 -14.68
C LYS A 530 9.98 -9.89 -13.66
N GLY A 531 10.31 -9.90 -12.37
CA GLY A 531 9.33 -10.03 -11.27
C GLY A 531 8.32 -8.88 -11.19
N TYR A 532 8.72 -7.64 -11.47
CA TYR A 532 7.80 -6.50 -11.45
C TYR A 532 6.68 -6.62 -12.51
N ASN A 533 6.95 -7.21 -13.68
CA ASN A 533 5.92 -7.45 -14.70
C ASN A 533 4.87 -8.44 -14.20
N PHE A 534 5.27 -9.42 -13.39
CA PHE A 534 4.36 -10.36 -12.75
C PHE A 534 3.50 -9.65 -11.70
N VAL A 535 4.12 -8.81 -10.85
CA VAL A 535 3.38 -8.01 -9.85
C VAL A 535 2.36 -7.08 -10.51
N LEU A 536 2.74 -6.36 -11.57
CA LEU A 536 1.81 -5.49 -12.31
C LEU A 536 0.67 -6.29 -12.96
N TRP A 537 0.97 -7.48 -13.51
CA TRP A 537 -0.07 -8.36 -14.04
C TRP A 537 -1.01 -8.87 -12.95
N VAL A 538 -0.51 -9.18 -11.74
CA VAL A 538 -1.35 -9.55 -10.58
C VAL A 538 -2.22 -8.37 -10.14
N ILE A 539 -1.69 -7.15 -10.10
CA ILE A 539 -2.45 -5.96 -9.69
C ILE A 539 -3.58 -5.68 -10.69
N PHE A 540 -3.24 -5.49 -11.97
CA PHE A 540 -4.22 -5.07 -12.98
C PHE A 540 -5.07 -6.25 -13.49
N GLY A 541 -4.45 -7.39 -13.76
CA GLY A 541 -5.15 -8.60 -14.17
C GLY A 541 -5.95 -9.22 -13.03
N GLY A 542 -5.41 -9.24 -11.81
CA GLY A 542 -6.13 -9.70 -10.63
C GLY A 542 -7.31 -8.80 -10.27
N ALA A 543 -7.20 -7.48 -10.42
CA ALA A 543 -8.34 -6.57 -10.25
C ALA A 543 -9.47 -6.87 -11.25
N MET A 544 -9.13 -7.13 -12.53
CA MET A 544 -10.13 -7.47 -13.55
C MET A 544 -10.79 -8.83 -13.30
N VAL A 545 -10.01 -9.87 -12.93
CA VAL A 545 -10.55 -11.19 -12.58
C VAL A 545 -11.39 -11.11 -11.30
N GLY A 546 -10.89 -10.44 -10.27
CA GLY A 546 -11.59 -10.27 -9.00
C GLY A 546 -12.91 -9.52 -9.17
N PHE A 547 -12.92 -8.44 -9.98
CA PHE A 547 -14.14 -7.75 -10.36
C PHE A 547 -15.09 -8.67 -11.12
N ALA A 548 -14.59 -9.43 -12.09
CA ALA A 548 -15.42 -10.32 -12.89
C ALA A 548 -16.09 -11.40 -12.03
N LEU A 549 -15.31 -12.10 -11.20
CA LEU A 549 -15.78 -13.13 -10.27
C LEU A 549 -16.78 -12.60 -9.25
N ALA A 550 -16.51 -11.43 -8.67
CA ALA A 550 -17.43 -10.80 -7.71
C ALA A 550 -18.78 -10.42 -8.34
N ARG A 551 -18.84 -10.22 -9.67
CA ARG A 551 -20.07 -9.82 -10.36
C ARG A 551 -20.80 -10.96 -11.06
N TYR A 552 -20.23 -12.17 -11.11
CA TYR A 552 -20.92 -13.34 -11.69
C TYR A 552 -22.24 -13.69 -10.96
N MET A 553 -22.35 -13.37 -9.67
CA MET A 553 -23.60 -13.57 -8.90
C MET A 553 -24.80 -12.82 -9.50
N TYR A 554 -24.57 -11.74 -10.25
CA TYR A 554 -25.62 -10.96 -10.90
C TYR A 554 -26.22 -11.66 -12.13
N LEU A 555 -25.69 -12.82 -12.55
CA LEU A 555 -26.39 -13.67 -13.51
C LEU A 555 -27.66 -14.29 -12.94
N ASN A 556 -27.80 -14.36 -11.61
CA ASN A 556 -29.05 -14.74 -10.98
C ASN A 556 -30.00 -13.52 -10.97
N PRO A 557 -31.16 -13.58 -11.67
CA PRO A 557 -32.09 -12.44 -11.76
C PRO A 557 -32.58 -11.95 -10.39
N SER A 558 -32.74 -12.84 -9.42
CA SER A 558 -33.19 -12.47 -8.06
C SER A 558 -32.15 -11.67 -7.29
N ILE A 559 -30.86 -12.00 -7.47
CA ILE A 559 -29.73 -11.26 -6.87
C ILE A 559 -29.55 -9.93 -7.61
N MET A 560 -29.73 -9.93 -8.93
CA MET A 560 -29.70 -8.71 -9.74
C MET A 560 -30.75 -7.70 -9.32
N LEU A 561 -32.00 -8.11 -9.12
CA LEU A 561 -33.06 -7.22 -8.65
C LEU A 561 -32.76 -6.57 -7.30
N LYS A 562 -32.10 -7.29 -6.38
CA LYS A 562 -31.72 -6.75 -5.06
C LYS A 562 -30.53 -5.77 -5.12
N GLY A 563 -29.64 -5.92 -6.10
CA GLY A 563 -28.41 -5.14 -6.20
C GLY A 563 -28.35 -4.13 -7.34
N ILE A 564 -29.40 -4.03 -8.16
CA ILE A 564 -29.53 -3.01 -9.20
C ILE A 564 -29.82 -1.64 -8.56
N ALA A 565 -29.48 -0.54 -9.26
CA ALA A 565 -29.77 0.79 -8.75
C ALA A 565 -31.30 0.96 -8.54
N PRO A 566 -31.74 1.66 -7.48
CA PRO A 566 -33.15 1.94 -7.26
C PRO A 566 -33.78 2.53 -8.52
N GLY A 567 -34.98 2.07 -8.91
CA GLY A 567 -35.67 2.46 -10.15
C GLY A 567 -35.38 1.59 -11.37
N GLU A 568 -34.17 1.06 -11.53
CA GLU A 568 -33.81 0.23 -12.70
C GLU A 568 -34.51 -1.13 -12.70
N GLY A 569 -34.95 -1.60 -11.52
CA GLY A 569 -35.72 -2.83 -11.38
C GLY A 569 -37.04 -2.83 -12.15
N TYR A 570 -37.65 -1.66 -12.37
CA TYR A 570 -38.84 -1.49 -13.19
C TYR A 570 -38.59 -1.95 -14.64
N TRP A 571 -37.51 -1.46 -15.27
CA TRP A 571 -37.14 -1.87 -16.61
C TRP A 571 -36.59 -3.29 -16.66
N PHE A 572 -35.97 -3.79 -15.60
CA PHE A 572 -35.51 -5.17 -15.53
C PHE A 572 -36.64 -6.21 -15.64
N GLN A 573 -37.88 -5.82 -15.33
CA GLN A 573 -39.04 -6.69 -15.52
C GLN A 573 -39.52 -6.74 -16.99
N HIS A 574 -39.03 -5.83 -17.85
CA HIS A 574 -39.41 -5.74 -19.26
C HIS A 574 -38.45 -6.54 -20.17
N GLY A 575 -39.02 -7.36 -21.06
CA GLY A 575 -38.30 -8.46 -21.73
C GLY A 575 -37.00 -8.08 -22.47
N ILE A 576 -36.97 -6.98 -23.23
CA ILE A 576 -35.77 -6.59 -24.00
C ILE A 576 -34.64 -6.11 -23.08
N TYR A 577 -34.97 -5.30 -22.06
CA TYR A 577 -33.98 -4.79 -21.12
C TYR A 577 -33.44 -5.92 -20.23
N HIS A 578 -34.34 -6.79 -19.74
CA HIS A 578 -33.99 -7.99 -18.97
C HIS A 578 -32.95 -8.87 -19.69
N ALA A 579 -33.27 -9.27 -20.93
CA ALA A 579 -32.38 -10.11 -21.73
C ALA A 579 -31.06 -9.37 -22.04
N GLY A 580 -31.15 -8.09 -22.40
CA GLY A 580 -30.00 -7.27 -22.74
C GLY A 580 -28.99 -7.15 -21.60
N ILE A 581 -29.43 -6.85 -20.37
CA ILE A 581 -28.51 -6.70 -19.23
C ILE A 581 -27.87 -8.04 -18.83
N LEU A 582 -28.61 -9.16 -18.88
CA LEU A 582 -28.06 -10.47 -18.56
C LEU A 582 -27.03 -10.92 -19.58
N ILE A 583 -27.31 -10.75 -20.88
CA ILE A 583 -26.37 -11.06 -21.95
C ILE A 583 -25.13 -10.17 -21.81
N HIS A 584 -25.31 -8.87 -21.55
CA HIS A 584 -24.20 -7.95 -21.34
C HIS A 584 -23.30 -8.40 -20.18
N VAL A 585 -23.88 -8.69 -19.01
CA VAL A 585 -23.12 -9.14 -17.83
C VAL A 585 -22.44 -10.49 -18.10
N ALA A 586 -23.15 -11.48 -18.64
CA ALA A 586 -22.57 -12.80 -18.93
C ALA A 586 -21.36 -12.72 -19.86
N THR A 587 -21.50 -11.99 -20.96
CA THR A 587 -20.48 -11.91 -22.00
C THR A 587 -19.29 -11.06 -21.57
N THR A 588 -19.51 -9.90 -20.95
CA THR A 588 -18.44 -8.99 -20.55
C THR A 588 -17.59 -9.54 -19.40
N LEU A 589 -18.20 -10.16 -18.38
CA LEU A 589 -17.45 -10.76 -17.26
C LEU A 589 -16.62 -11.95 -17.75
N THR A 590 -17.20 -12.82 -18.58
CA THR A 590 -16.49 -13.96 -19.17
C THR A 590 -15.35 -13.50 -20.08
N ALA A 591 -15.59 -12.51 -20.93
CA ALA A 591 -14.56 -11.93 -21.78
C ALA A 591 -13.41 -11.32 -20.95
N GLY A 592 -13.72 -10.64 -19.84
CA GLY A 592 -12.73 -10.07 -18.92
C GLY A 592 -11.83 -11.12 -18.27
N VAL A 593 -12.39 -12.24 -17.79
CA VAL A 593 -11.58 -13.35 -17.23
C VAL A 593 -10.66 -13.93 -18.30
N ILE A 594 -11.19 -14.20 -19.49
CA ILE A 594 -10.42 -14.75 -20.60
C ILE A 594 -9.32 -13.77 -21.02
N ALA A 595 -9.58 -12.47 -21.06
CA ALA A 595 -8.61 -11.45 -21.46
C ALA A 595 -7.33 -11.48 -20.61
N VAL A 596 -7.44 -11.67 -19.30
CA VAL A 596 -6.27 -11.71 -18.39
C VAL A 596 -5.32 -12.85 -18.74
N THR A 597 -5.86 -14.00 -19.15
CA THR A 597 -5.06 -15.15 -19.61
C THR A 597 -4.26 -14.82 -20.87
N GLN A 598 -4.77 -13.93 -21.73
CA GLN A 598 -4.10 -13.52 -22.97
C GLN A 598 -2.81 -12.73 -22.71
N PHE A 599 -2.66 -12.13 -21.52
CA PHE A 599 -1.45 -11.40 -21.14
C PHE A 599 -0.40 -12.27 -20.44
N VAL A 600 -0.67 -13.56 -20.19
CA VAL A 600 0.29 -14.49 -19.60
C VAL A 600 1.37 -14.87 -20.62
N PRO A 601 2.67 -14.61 -20.36
CA PRO A 601 3.76 -14.93 -21.28
C PRO A 601 3.83 -16.41 -21.68
N LEU A 602 3.61 -17.35 -20.75
CA LEU A 602 3.58 -18.77 -21.04
C LEU A 602 2.59 -19.10 -22.16
N ILE A 603 1.38 -18.57 -22.08
CA ILE A 603 0.32 -18.81 -23.06
C ILE A 603 0.70 -18.18 -24.41
N ARG A 604 1.24 -16.95 -24.39
CA ARG A 604 1.65 -16.24 -25.61
C ARG A 604 2.86 -16.83 -26.32
N TYR A 605 3.78 -17.48 -25.60
CA TYR A 605 5.02 -18.00 -26.20
C TYR A 605 4.98 -19.51 -26.46
N LYS A 606 4.37 -20.29 -25.56
CA LYS A 606 4.39 -21.76 -25.64
C LYS A 606 3.05 -22.37 -26.05
N ALA A 607 1.93 -21.75 -25.67
CA ALA A 607 0.58 -22.27 -25.96
C ALA A 607 -0.19 -21.39 -26.97
N LEU A 608 0.40 -21.19 -28.15
CA LEU A 608 -0.16 -20.30 -29.18
C LEU A 608 -1.56 -20.69 -29.66
N ILE A 609 -1.88 -21.99 -29.71
CA ILE A 609 -3.22 -22.47 -30.07
C ILE A 609 -4.23 -21.98 -29.03
N VAL A 610 -3.92 -22.14 -27.73
CA VAL A 610 -4.76 -21.68 -26.62
C VAL A 610 -4.95 -20.17 -26.67
N HIS A 611 -3.87 -19.40 -26.90
CA HIS A 611 -3.94 -17.95 -27.09
C HIS A 611 -4.90 -17.55 -28.22
N ARG A 612 -4.82 -18.24 -29.38
CA ARG A 612 -5.68 -17.95 -30.53
C ARG A 612 -7.14 -18.28 -30.24
N THR A 613 -7.43 -19.49 -29.76
CA THR A 613 -8.81 -19.95 -29.49
C THR A 613 -9.48 -19.08 -28.45
N LEU A 614 -8.83 -18.86 -27.30
CA LEU A 614 -9.36 -18.00 -26.25
C LEU A 614 -9.45 -16.53 -26.69
N GLY A 615 -8.51 -16.05 -27.50
CA GLY A 615 -8.57 -14.72 -28.09
C GLY A 615 -9.80 -14.51 -28.99
N TYR A 616 -10.14 -15.49 -29.84
CA TYR A 616 -11.35 -15.43 -30.66
C TYR A 616 -12.62 -15.48 -29.83
N VAL A 617 -12.67 -16.34 -28.81
CA VAL A 617 -13.81 -16.40 -27.87
C VAL A 617 -13.98 -15.07 -27.15
N ALA A 618 -12.90 -14.47 -26.65
CA ALA A 618 -12.95 -13.18 -25.96
C ALA A 618 -13.45 -12.05 -26.87
N LEU A 619 -12.99 -12.00 -28.13
CA LEU A 619 -13.45 -11.00 -29.11
C LEU A 619 -14.92 -11.20 -29.49
N PHE A 620 -15.36 -12.44 -29.66
CA PHE A 620 -16.77 -12.76 -29.95
C PHE A 620 -17.69 -12.32 -28.80
N LEU A 621 -17.32 -12.67 -27.56
CA LEU A 621 -18.06 -12.26 -26.37
C LEU A 621 -18.06 -10.74 -26.20
N LEU A 622 -16.95 -10.06 -26.50
CA LEU A 622 -16.86 -8.60 -26.47
C LEU A 622 -17.84 -7.95 -27.44
N VAL A 623 -17.96 -8.46 -28.67
CA VAL A 623 -18.91 -7.94 -29.67
C VAL A 623 -20.35 -8.08 -29.19
N ILE A 624 -20.73 -9.26 -28.71
CA ILE A 624 -22.07 -9.49 -28.16
C ILE A 624 -22.32 -8.57 -26.95
N GLY A 625 -21.36 -8.47 -26.04
CA GLY A 625 -21.48 -7.65 -24.84
C GLY A 625 -21.67 -6.17 -25.16
N VAL A 626 -20.95 -5.62 -26.15
CA VAL A 626 -21.13 -4.22 -26.57
C VAL A 626 -22.46 -4.03 -27.32
N ALA A 627 -22.86 -4.97 -28.17
CA ALA A 627 -24.16 -4.90 -28.86
C ALA A 627 -25.32 -4.89 -27.84
N SER A 628 -25.25 -5.74 -26.82
CA SER A 628 -26.22 -5.75 -25.71
C SER A 628 -26.18 -4.45 -24.90
N ALA A 629 -25.00 -3.84 -24.69
CA ALA A 629 -24.89 -2.54 -24.03
C ALA A 629 -25.61 -1.43 -24.81
N PHE A 630 -25.48 -1.41 -26.14
CA PHE A 630 -26.17 -0.45 -27.00
C PHE A 630 -27.69 -0.66 -27.03
N ALA A 631 -28.15 -1.90 -26.91
CA ALA A 631 -29.58 -2.20 -26.83
C ALA A 631 -30.22 -1.67 -25.54
N ILE A 632 -29.49 -1.64 -24.42
CA ILE A 632 -30.03 -1.24 -23.11
C ILE A 632 -29.76 0.24 -22.75
N MET A 633 -28.80 0.91 -23.39
CA MET A 633 -28.35 2.26 -23.00
C MET A 633 -29.45 3.34 -22.98
N ARG A 634 -30.54 3.16 -23.74
CA ARG A 634 -31.68 4.11 -23.76
C ARG A 634 -32.51 4.09 -22.47
N ARG A 635 -32.32 3.08 -21.63
CA ARG A 635 -33.03 2.91 -20.36
C ARG A 635 -32.08 2.85 -19.16
N SER A 636 -30.86 2.34 -19.37
CA SER A 636 -29.87 2.21 -18.29
C SER A 636 -29.55 3.55 -17.65
N PHE A 637 -29.72 3.61 -16.33
CA PHE A 637 -29.55 4.82 -15.54
C PHE A 637 -30.36 5.99 -16.11
N GLY A 638 -31.55 5.75 -16.69
CA GLY A 638 -32.41 6.79 -17.29
C GLY A 638 -32.13 7.13 -18.74
N GLY A 639 -31.01 6.67 -19.29
CA GLY A 639 -30.71 6.82 -20.70
C GLY A 639 -30.69 8.28 -21.17
N ASP A 640 -30.25 9.22 -20.33
CA ASP A 640 -30.04 10.59 -20.80
C ASP A 640 -28.96 10.65 -21.89
N LEU A 641 -28.93 11.75 -22.64
CA LEU A 641 -28.00 11.93 -23.76
C LEU A 641 -26.52 11.84 -23.32
N GLY A 642 -26.20 12.23 -22.08
CA GLY A 642 -24.87 12.07 -21.49
C GLY A 642 -24.50 10.61 -21.28
N ILE A 643 -25.43 9.77 -20.82
CA ILE A 643 -25.22 8.32 -20.69
C ILE A 643 -25.11 7.66 -22.06
N GLN A 644 -26.04 7.94 -22.97
CA GLN A 644 -26.04 7.37 -24.31
C GLN A 644 -24.75 7.71 -25.05
N SER A 645 -24.33 8.99 -25.02
CA SER A 645 -23.08 9.42 -25.66
C SER A 645 -21.86 8.74 -25.03
N ALA A 646 -21.79 8.64 -23.70
CA ALA A 646 -20.66 8.01 -23.02
C ALA A 646 -20.56 6.51 -23.34
N VAL A 647 -21.68 5.77 -23.30
CA VAL A 647 -21.73 4.34 -23.60
C VAL A 647 -21.44 4.08 -25.08
N LEU A 648 -22.00 4.88 -25.98
CA LEU A 648 -21.74 4.80 -27.42
C LEU A 648 -20.26 4.99 -27.72
N VAL A 649 -19.63 6.03 -27.16
CA VAL A 649 -18.21 6.31 -27.39
C VAL A 649 -17.33 5.22 -26.80
N LEU A 650 -17.57 4.81 -25.55
CA LEU A 650 -16.82 3.72 -24.91
C LEU A 650 -16.92 2.42 -25.70
N GLY A 651 -18.14 2.01 -26.08
CA GLY A 651 -18.37 0.79 -26.86
C GLY A 651 -17.74 0.86 -28.24
N THR A 652 -17.88 1.98 -28.94
CA THR A 652 -17.35 2.17 -30.30
C THR A 652 -15.82 2.19 -30.28
N MET A 653 -15.18 2.92 -29.37
CA MET A 653 -13.73 2.92 -29.22
C MET A 653 -13.18 1.52 -28.92
N THR A 654 -13.88 0.77 -28.07
CA THR A 654 -13.51 -0.61 -27.71
C THR A 654 -13.62 -1.55 -28.92
N LEU A 655 -14.72 -1.48 -29.68
CA LEU A 655 -14.94 -2.29 -30.88
C LEU A 655 -14.00 -1.93 -32.02
N VAL A 656 -13.82 -0.65 -32.32
CA VAL A 656 -12.91 -0.18 -33.38
C VAL A 656 -11.48 -0.63 -33.07
N SER A 657 -11.04 -0.48 -31.82
CA SER A 657 -9.72 -0.97 -31.40
C SER A 657 -9.59 -2.49 -31.55
N ALA A 658 -10.64 -3.24 -31.23
CA ALA A 658 -10.65 -4.70 -31.38
C ALA A 658 -10.60 -5.14 -32.86
N VAL A 659 -11.34 -4.46 -33.74
CA VAL A 659 -11.33 -4.70 -35.19
C VAL A 659 -9.96 -4.37 -35.78
N LEU A 660 -9.36 -3.24 -35.39
CA LEU A 660 -8.00 -2.87 -35.82
C LEU A 660 -6.96 -3.88 -35.31
N ALA A 661 -7.09 -4.36 -34.08
CA ALA A 661 -6.24 -5.42 -33.55
C ALA A 661 -6.35 -6.72 -34.36
N TRP A 662 -7.58 -7.12 -34.70
CA TRP A 662 -7.86 -8.31 -35.50
C TRP A 662 -7.35 -8.19 -36.95
N GLY A 663 -7.55 -7.04 -37.58
CA GLY A 663 -7.05 -6.76 -38.92
C GLY A 663 -5.52 -6.80 -38.99
N ASN A 664 -4.83 -6.20 -38.00
CA ASN A 664 -3.37 -6.19 -37.94
C ASN A 664 -2.77 -7.59 -37.73
N ILE A 665 -3.38 -8.43 -36.89
CA ILE A 665 -2.87 -9.81 -36.70
C ILE A 665 -3.08 -10.70 -37.93
N LYS A 666 -4.18 -10.50 -38.69
CA LYS A 666 -4.40 -11.19 -39.98
C LYS A 666 -3.35 -10.80 -41.02
N ARG A 667 -2.80 -9.58 -40.93
CA ARG A 667 -1.67 -9.11 -41.74
C ARG A 667 -0.30 -9.41 -41.12
N LEU A 668 -0.23 -10.24 -40.07
CA LEU A 668 0.99 -10.61 -39.36
C LEU A 668 1.76 -9.43 -38.72
N GLN A 669 1.08 -8.31 -38.45
CA GLN A 669 1.63 -7.16 -37.71
C GLN A 669 1.37 -7.30 -36.20
N ILE A 670 2.26 -8.03 -35.53
CA ILE A 670 2.13 -8.42 -34.13
C ILE A 670 2.34 -7.22 -33.19
N ASP A 671 3.19 -6.26 -33.57
CA ASP A 671 3.42 -5.03 -32.80
C ASP A 671 2.16 -4.16 -32.73
N GLN A 672 1.48 -3.97 -33.86
CA GLN A 672 0.24 -3.20 -33.94
C GLN A 672 -0.91 -3.94 -33.28
N HIS A 673 -1.01 -5.26 -33.49
CA HIS A 673 -1.98 -6.09 -32.78
C HIS A 673 -1.86 -5.90 -31.26
N ARG A 674 -0.64 -5.93 -30.70
CA ARG A 674 -0.42 -5.69 -29.27
C ARG A 674 -0.94 -4.32 -28.83
N LYS A 675 -0.59 -3.25 -29.55
CA LYS A 675 -1.00 -1.88 -29.18
C LYS A 675 -2.52 -1.72 -29.18
N TRP A 676 -3.18 -2.23 -30.22
CA TRP A 676 -4.64 -2.15 -30.34
C TRP A 676 -5.36 -3.05 -29.32
N MET A 677 -4.86 -4.26 -29.03
CA MET A 677 -5.42 -5.10 -27.97
C MET A 677 -5.27 -4.47 -26.58
N LEU A 678 -4.15 -3.79 -26.31
CA LEU A 678 -3.99 -3.04 -25.06
C LEU A 678 -5.05 -1.94 -24.93
N ARG A 679 -5.29 -1.16 -25.99
CA ARG A 679 -6.35 -0.14 -26.01
C ARG A 679 -7.73 -0.74 -25.75
N THR A 680 -8.09 -1.82 -26.46
CA THR A 680 -9.38 -2.51 -26.27
C THR A 680 -9.64 -2.86 -24.81
N TRP A 681 -8.70 -3.54 -24.16
CA TRP A 681 -8.91 -4.01 -22.78
C TRP A 681 -8.76 -2.90 -21.73
N PHE A 682 -7.96 -1.86 -21.98
CA PHE A 682 -7.93 -0.68 -21.11
C PHE A 682 -9.23 0.11 -21.18
N TYR A 683 -9.80 0.30 -22.38
CA TYR A 683 -11.10 0.96 -22.54
C TYR A 683 -12.19 0.12 -21.85
N ALA A 684 -12.24 -1.18 -22.08
CA ALA A 684 -13.20 -2.07 -21.41
C ALA A 684 -13.04 -2.05 -19.86
N ALA A 685 -11.80 -2.01 -19.35
CA ALA A 685 -11.53 -1.97 -17.91
C ALA A 685 -11.92 -0.65 -17.24
N SER A 686 -12.18 0.42 -18.00
CA SER A 686 -12.61 1.72 -17.46
C SER A 686 -13.86 1.59 -16.57
N ILE A 687 -14.72 0.59 -16.79
CA ILE A 687 -15.90 0.33 -15.97
C ILE A 687 -15.59 0.08 -14.50
N ILE A 688 -14.40 -0.46 -14.17
CA ILE A 688 -13.96 -0.66 -12.79
C ILE A 688 -13.74 0.69 -12.13
N THR A 689 -13.11 1.63 -12.85
CA THR A 689 -12.86 3.00 -12.38
C THR A 689 -14.12 3.84 -12.36
N VAL A 690 -15.07 3.61 -13.29
CA VAL A 690 -16.40 4.26 -13.27
C VAL A 690 -17.06 4.08 -11.92
N ARG A 691 -16.98 2.88 -11.31
CA ARG A 691 -17.60 2.64 -9.99
C ARG A 691 -17.02 3.52 -8.88
N ILE A 692 -15.71 3.75 -8.91
CA ILE A 692 -15.02 4.59 -7.92
C ILE A 692 -15.40 6.06 -8.13
N ILE A 693 -15.30 6.54 -9.38
CA ILE A 693 -15.61 7.93 -9.73
C ILE A 693 -17.08 8.25 -9.52
N MET A 694 -17.98 7.32 -9.83
CA MET A 694 -19.42 7.49 -9.63
C MET A 694 -19.78 7.71 -8.17
N ILE A 695 -19.15 6.98 -7.23
CA ILE A 695 -19.36 7.22 -5.80
C ILE A 695 -18.88 8.62 -5.40
N ILE A 696 -17.73 9.06 -5.91
CA ILE A 696 -17.17 10.39 -5.63
C ILE A 696 -18.12 11.49 -6.15
N ILE A 697 -18.54 11.39 -7.42
CA ILE A 697 -19.47 12.36 -8.04
C ILE A 697 -20.81 12.34 -7.33
N ALA A 698 -21.33 11.17 -6.96
CA ALA A 698 -22.57 11.05 -6.22
C ALA A 698 -22.53 11.79 -4.86
N GLN A 699 -21.40 11.71 -4.13
CA GLN A 699 -21.25 12.49 -2.90
C GLN A 699 -21.18 14.00 -3.20
N ILE A 700 -20.44 14.42 -4.24
CA ILE A 700 -20.33 15.84 -4.63
C ILE A 700 -21.71 16.41 -4.99
N ILE A 701 -22.44 15.74 -5.88
CA ILE A 701 -23.79 16.15 -6.32
C ILE A 701 -24.73 16.26 -5.12
N SER A 702 -24.71 15.25 -4.23
CA SER A 702 -25.53 15.25 -3.02
C SER A 702 -25.18 16.39 -2.06
N THR A 703 -23.93 16.86 -2.00
CA THR A 703 -23.54 18.02 -1.17
C THR A 703 -23.98 19.35 -1.77
N ILE A 704 -24.07 19.45 -3.09
CA ILE A 704 -24.52 20.66 -3.78
C ILE A 704 -26.04 20.80 -3.63
N GLY A 705 -26.79 19.69 -3.69
CA GLY A 705 -28.23 19.64 -3.41
C GLY A 705 -29.12 20.33 -4.46
N GLN A 706 -28.55 20.82 -5.57
CA GLN A 706 -29.26 21.55 -6.64
C GLN A 706 -29.48 20.69 -7.90
N TYR A 707 -29.13 19.41 -7.87
CA TYR A 707 -29.25 18.52 -9.03
C TYR A 707 -30.54 17.72 -8.98
N TYR A 708 -31.20 17.62 -10.12
CA TYR A 708 -32.41 16.83 -10.31
C TYR A 708 -32.25 15.98 -11.57
N THR A 709 -32.85 14.79 -11.56
CA THR A 709 -32.96 13.95 -12.76
C THR A 709 -34.41 13.68 -13.07
N ILE A 710 -34.72 13.43 -14.34
CA ILE A 710 -36.09 13.18 -14.80
C ILE A 710 -36.40 11.68 -14.69
N TRP A 711 -37.58 11.36 -14.18
CA TRP A 711 -38.09 10.01 -13.95
C TRP A 711 -39.52 9.89 -14.46
N ASN A 712 -39.94 8.71 -14.89
CA ASN A 712 -41.36 8.47 -15.17
C ASN A 712 -42.10 8.09 -13.89
N CYS A 713 -43.38 8.48 -13.77
CA CYS A 713 -44.20 8.16 -12.59
C CYS A 713 -44.24 6.66 -12.25
N GLY A 714 -44.20 5.77 -13.26
CA GLY A 714 -44.09 4.32 -13.05
C GLY A 714 -42.76 3.87 -12.43
N GLU A 715 -41.64 4.51 -12.81
CA GLU A 715 -40.33 4.26 -12.19
C GLU A 715 -40.31 4.75 -10.73
N VAL A 716 -40.96 5.89 -10.46
CA VAL A 716 -41.09 6.47 -9.12
C VAL A 716 -41.96 5.58 -8.24
N LEU A 717 -43.10 5.10 -8.74
CA LEU A 717 -43.97 4.18 -8.03
C LEU A 717 -43.23 2.89 -7.65
N TYR A 718 -42.47 2.33 -8.59
CA TYR A 718 -41.66 1.15 -8.33
C TYR A 718 -40.58 1.41 -7.25
N ALA A 719 -39.90 2.56 -7.32
CA ALA A 719 -38.89 2.95 -6.35
C ALA A 719 -39.45 3.29 -4.95
N LEU A 720 -40.76 3.50 -4.84
CA LEU A 720 -41.51 3.68 -3.59
C LEU A 720 -42.23 2.38 -3.16
N ASP A 721 -41.73 1.21 -3.58
CA ASP A 721 -42.29 -0.11 -3.26
C ASP A 721 -43.78 -0.26 -3.63
N ASN A 722 -44.20 0.36 -4.75
CA ASN A 722 -45.57 0.40 -5.25
C ASN A 722 -46.59 1.09 -4.31
N ASN A 723 -46.13 2.03 -3.47
CA ASN A 723 -47.00 2.81 -2.59
C ASN A 723 -47.65 3.99 -3.33
N SER A 724 -48.90 3.81 -3.79
CA SER A 724 -49.66 4.83 -4.53
C SER A 724 -49.98 6.08 -3.70
N THR A 725 -50.17 5.94 -2.38
CA THR A 725 -50.47 7.07 -1.49
C THR A 725 -49.29 8.03 -1.41
N GLN A 726 -48.08 7.50 -1.21
CA GLN A 726 -46.85 8.31 -1.20
C GLN A 726 -46.56 8.95 -2.56
N LEU A 727 -46.87 8.24 -3.65
CA LEU A 727 -46.71 8.78 -5.00
C LEU A 727 -47.56 10.05 -5.18
N THR A 728 -48.84 10.02 -4.82
CA THR A 728 -49.73 11.19 -4.99
C THR A 728 -49.41 12.32 -4.01
N GLU A 729 -48.88 12.01 -2.83
CA GLU A 729 -48.44 13.00 -1.84
C GLU A 729 -47.20 13.78 -2.31
N PHE A 730 -46.16 13.08 -2.76
CA PHE A 730 -44.90 13.72 -3.18
C PHE A 730 -44.92 14.19 -4.65
N TYR A 731 -45.70 13.54 -5.51
CA TYR A 731 -45.80 13.83 -6.95
C TYR A 731 -47.27 13.86 -7.41
N PRO A 732 -48.03 14.93 -7.08
CA PRO A 732 -49.46 15.01 -7.36
C PRO A 732 -49.82 14.98 -8.85
N MET A 733 -48.84 15.23 -9.74
CA MET A 733 -48.97 15.12 -11.19
C MET A 733 -49.00 13.67 -11.71
N CYS A 734 -48.66 12.69 -10.89
CA CYS A 734 -48.67 11.26 -11.26
C CYS A 734 -50.08 10.65 -11.16
N THR A 735 -51.03 11.17 -11.94
CA THR A 735 -52.41 10.67 -12.03
C THR A 735 -52.73 10.23 -13.46
N GLY A 736 -53.22 9.01 -13.67
CA GLY A 736 -53.55 8.49 -15.00
C GLY A 736 -52.45 7.57 -15.56
N ASP A 737 -52.02 7.80 -16.80
CA ASP A 737 -50.97 6.99 -17.45
C ASP A 737 -49.59 7.26 -16.84
N LEU A 738 -49.15 6.38 -15.95
CA LEU A 738 -47.92 6.51 -15.19
C LEU A 738 -46.64 6.33 -16.05
N GLU A 739 -46.75 5.83 -17.28
CA GLU A 739 -45.59 5.57 -18.13
C GLU A 739 -45.14 6.79 -18.95
N SER A 740 -46.06 7.72 -19.22
CA SER A 740 -45.82 8.88 -20.10
C SER A 740 -45.61 10.21 -19.36
N ILE A 741 -45.77 10.24 -18.04
CA ILE A 741 -45.64 11.46 -17.23
C ILE A 741 -44.23 11.54 -16.61
N PRO A 742 -43.36 12.47 -17.07
CA PRO A 742 -42.05 12.71 -16.47
C PRO A 742 -42.15 13.66 -15.26
N VAL A 743 -41.40 13.34 -14.20
CA VAL A 743 -41.28 14.12 -12.96
C VAL A 743 -39.82 14.33 -12.57
N PRO A 744 -39.43 15.51 -12.06
CA PRO A 744 -38.09 15.76 -11.57
C PRO A 744 -37.90 15.18 -10.16
N VAL A 745 -36.85 14.39 -9.96
CA VAL A 745 -36.49 13.77 -8.67
C VAL A 745 -35.15 14.34 -8.19
N PRO A 746 -35.05 14.85 -6.95
CA PRO A 746 -33.80 15.39 -6.42
C PRO A 746 -32.71 14.31 -6.29
N ALA A 747 -31.49 14.66 -6.70
CA ALA A 747 -30.31 13.80 -6.62
C ALA A 747 -29.59 13.99 -5.28
N VAL A 748 -30.05 13.25 -4.26
CA VAL A 748 -29.47 13.25 -2.91
C VAL A 748 -29.16 11.82 -2.46
N TRP A 749 -27.98 11.59 -1.88
CA TRP A 749 -27.55 10.28 -1.41
C TRP A 749 -28.11 9.96 -0.01
N THR A 750 -29.44 9.81 0.09
CA THR A 750 -30.14 9.47 1.34
C THR A 750 -30.80 8.11 1.27
N ILE A 751 -31.96 7.97 0.64
CA ILE A 751 -32.76 6.73 0.65
C ILE A 751 -33.43 6.47 -0.71
N GLY A 752 -33.39 5.21 -1.15
CA GLY A 752 -34.20 4.66 -2.26
C GLY A 752 -34.17 5.51 -3.53
N LEU A 753 -35.32 6.11 -3.85
CA LEU A 753 -35.57 6.96 -5.02
C LEU A 753 -34.51 8.06 -5.24
N THR A 754 -34.11 8.77 -4.19
CA THR A 754 -33.13 9.87 -4.28
C THR A 754 -31.70 9.37 -4.55
N VAL A 755 -31.35 8.18 -4.03
CA VAL A 755 -30.10 7.49 -4.35
C VAL A 755 -30.09 7.05 -5.81
N GLY A 756 -31.21 6.52 -6.31
CA GLY A 756 -31.41 6.22 -7.73
C GLY A 756 -31.18 7.45 -8.61
N SER A 757 -31.78 8.59 -8.25
CA SER A 757 -31.59 9.87 -8.96
C SER A 757 -30.13 10.33 -8.95
N THR A 758 -29.43 10.16 -7.82
CA THR A 758 -28.00 10.49 -7.71
C THR A 758 -27.11 9.59 -8.59
N LEU A 759 -27.42 8.29 -8.65
CA LEU A 759 -26.72 7.34 -9.52
C LEU A 759 -26.96 7.64 -11.00
N ARG A 760 -28.20 7.99 -11.37
CA ARG A 760 -28.58 8.47 -12.72
C ARG A 760 -27.77 9.71 -13.11
N ALA A 761 -27.69 10.73 -12.24
CA ALA A 761 -26.92 11.95 -12.50
C ALA A 761 -25.40 11.73 -12.62
N SER A 762 -24.84 10.77 -11.90
CA SER A 762 -23.39 10.57 -11.79
C SER A 762 -22.81 9.60 -12.81
N PHE A 763 -23.62 8.69 -13.38
CA PHE A 763 -23.13 7.61 -14.25
C PHE A 763 -22.43 8.13 -15.52
N GLY A 764 -23.12 8.94 -16.33
CA GLY A 764 -22.59 9.48 -17.60
C GLY A 764 -21.25 10.22 -17.43
N PRO A 765 -21.15 11.23 -16.54
CA PRO A 765 -19.89 11.94 -16.26
C PRO A 765 -18.77 11.00 -15.79
N SER A 766 -19.10 9.97 -15.00
CA SER A 766 -18.12 9.01 -14.50
C SER A 766 -17.52 8.16 -15.62
N VAL A 767 -18.34 7.77 -16.61
CA VAL A 767 -17.87 7.04 -17.79
C VAL A 767 -16.91 7.90 -18.61
N TRP A 768 -17.24 9.18 -18.82
CA TRP A 768 -16.36 10.11 -19.53
C TRP A 768 -15.00 10.30 -18.86
N ILE A 769 -14.98 10.61 -17.56
CA ILE A 769 -13.72 10.84 -16.83
C ILE A 769 -12.89 9.55 -16.79
N SER A 770 -13.53 8.40 -16.55
CA SER A 770 -12.85 7.11 -16.53
C SER A 770 -12.24 6.78 -17.89
N LEU A 771 -12.98 7.01 -18.98
CA LEU A 771 -12.50 6.76 -20.33
C LEU A 771 -11.28 7.63 -20.66
N VAL A 772 -11.29 8.92 -20.31
CA VAL A 772 -10.14 9.83 -20.52
C VAL A 772 -8.91 9.33 -19.77
N LEU A 773 -9.06 8.97 -18.49
CA LEU A 773 -7.95 8.43 -17.69
C LEU A 773 -7.35 7.18 -18.31
N HIS A 774 -8.17 6.27 -18.83
CA HIS A 774 -7.70 5.04 -19.47
C HIS A 774 -7.08 5.30 -20.84
N ALA A 775 -7.65 6.23 -21.63
CA ALA A 775 -7.12 6.65 -22.91
C ALA A 775 -5.73 7.27 -22.78
N VAL A 776 -5.54 8.17 -21.82
CA VAL A 776 -4.22 8.74 -21.56
C VAL A 776 -3.26 7.69 -20.98
N GLY A 777 -3.73 6.91 -20.00
CA GLY A 777 -2.92 5.90 -19.33
C GLY A 777 -2.37 4.82 -20.26
N VAL A 778 -3.17 4.35 -21.23
CA VAL A 778 -2.72 3.33 -22.18
C VAL A 778 -1.67 3.87 -23.15
N GLU A 779 -1.78 5.12 -23.59
CA GLU A 779 -0.75 5.74 -24.44
C GLU A 779 0.57 5.91 -23.70
N ILE A 780 0.53 6.42 -22.46
CA ILE A 780 1.71 6.50 -21.60
C ILE A 780 2.37 5.13 -21.47
N TYR A 781 1.59 4.08 -21.19
CA TYR A 781 2.11 2.71 -21.06
C TYR A 781 2.76 2.19 -22.35
N ILE A 782 2.14 2.45 -23.51
CA ILE A 782 2.70 2.06 -24.81
C ILE A 782 4.03 2.79 -25.05
N HIS A 783 4.11 4.10 -24.76
CA HIS A 783 5.33 4.89 -24.91
C HIS A 783 6.45 4.48 -23.95
N LEU A 784 6.12 3.97 -22.75
CA LEU A 784 7.09 3.41 -21.80
C LEU A 784 7.59 2.01 -22.19
N THR A 785 7.05 1.38 -23.25
CA THR A 785 7.47 0.04 -23.72
C THR A 785 8.02 0.02 -25.16
N PRO A 786 9.01 0.87 -25.52
CA PRO A 786 9.52 0.97 -26.88
C PRO A 786 10.31 -0.27 -27.31
N GLY A 787 11.09 -0.86 -26.40
CA GLY A 787 11.92 -2.04 -26.70
C GLY A 787 11.12 -3.27 -27.09
N GLU A 788 9.96 -3.48 -26.47
CA GLU A 788 9.07 -4.60 -26.83
C GLU A 788 8.39 -4.36 -28.19
N SER A 789 8.02 -3.11 -28.48
CA SER A 789 7.47 -2.74 -29.78
C SER A 789 8.50 -2.95 -30.91
N ALA A 790 9.75 -2.55 -30.70
CA ALA A 790 10.84 -2.79 -31.64
C ALA A 790 11.09 -4.29 -31.88
N ARG A 791 11.10 -5.10 -30.80
CA ARG A 791 11.27 -6.55 -30.89
C ARG A 791 10.16 -7.20 -31.72
N LEU A 792 8.89 -6.88 -31.43
CA LEU A 792 7.75 -7.44 -32.16
C LEU A 792 7.69 -6.96 -33.62
N ARG A 793 8.19 -5.76 -33.92
CA ARG A 793 8.31 -5.27 -35.29
C ARG A 793 9.28 -6.12 -36.11
N LYS A 794 10.42 -6.52 -35.55
CA LYS A 794 11.36 -7.47 -36.20
C LYS A 794 10.71 -8.82 -36.47
N VAL A 795 9.98 -9.38 -35.49
CA VAL A 795 9.27 -10.66 -35.65
C VAL A 795 8.16 -10.54 -36.72
N SER A 796 7.45 -9.42 -36.76
CA SER A 796 6.40 -9.17 -37.76
C SER A 796 6.99 -9.11 -39.17
N TYR A 797 8.14 -8.44 -39.33
CA TYR A 797 8.86 -8.38 -40.60
C TYR A 797 9.28 -9.78 -41.09
N GLN A 798 9.89 -10.60 -40.22
CA GLN A 798 10.29 -11.97 -40.55
C GLN A 798 9.09 -12.83 -40.97
N ARG A 799 8.00 -12.81 -40.21
CA ARG A 799 6.80 -13.60 -40.54
C ARG A 799 6.11 -13.15 -41.82
N GLN A 800 6.17 -11.87 -42.14
CA GLN A 800 5.65 -11.36 -43.40
C GLN A 800 6.51 -11.81 -44.59
N LEU A 801 7.84 -11.85 -44.44
CA LEU A 801 8.73 -12.43 -45.45
C LEU A 801 8.44 -13.92 -45.66
N GLU A 802 8.33 -14.70 -44.58
CA GLU A 802 7.99 -16.13 -44.63
C GLU A 802 6.63 -16.38 -45.31
N ALA A 803 5.68 -15.45 -45.16
CA ALA A 803 4.37 -15.52 -45.79
C ALA A 803 4.32 -14.99 -47.24
N GLY A 804 5.46 -14.60 -47.83
CA GLY A 804 5.53 -14.10 -49.21
C GLY A 804 4.94 -12.69 -49.39
N ALA A 805 4.94 -11.85 -48.35
CA ALA A 805 4.40 -10.50 -48.42
C ALA A 805 5.15 -9.61 -49.42
N SER A 806 4.42 -8.88 -50.27
CA SER A 806 5.01 -7.96 -51.25
C SER A 806 5.69 -6.73 -50.65
N ARG A 807 5.29 -6.30 -49.43
CA ARG A 807 5.87 -5.14 -48.71
C ARG A 807 5.99 -5.38 -47.19
N PRO A 808 6.90 -6.25 -46.73
CA PRO A 808 7.07 -6.57 -45.32
C PRO A 808 7.42 -5.31 -44.49
N GLY A 809 6.91 -5.24 -43.26
CA GLY A 809 7.04 -4.09 -42.37
C GLY A 809 6.06 -2.94 -42.62
N SER A 810 5.32 -2.93 -43.74
CA SER A 810 4.43 -1.82 -44.13
C SER A 810 2.99 -2.23 -44.47
N MET A 811 2.59 -3.49 -44.23
CA MET A 811 1.29 -3.98 -44.72
C MET A 811 0.04 -3.56 -43.93
N GLY A 812 0.10 -2.91 -42.76
CA GLY A 812 -1.10 -2.56 -41.97
C GLY A 812 -1.39 -1.08 -41.79
N THR A 813 -2.45 -0.81 -41.05
CA THR A 813 -2.96 0.53 -40.74
C THR A 813 -2.25 1.05 -39.50
N THR A 814 -1.15 1.77 -39.69
CA THR A 814 -0.45 2.49 -38.62
C THR A 814 -0.96 3.92 -38.54
N SER A 815 -1.00 4.50 -37.34
CA SER A 815 -1.21 5.95 -37.14
C SER A 815 -0.20 6.79 -37.94
N ASP A 816 0.99 6.24 -38.16
CA ASP A 816 2.09 6.82 -38.95
C ASP A 816 1.72 7.03 -40.44
N ARG A 817 0.56 6.53 -40.90
CA ARG A 817 0.01 6.80 -42.25
C ARG A 817 -1.00 7.93 -42.30
N LEU A 818 -1.50 8.41 -41.16
CA LEU A 818 -2.52 9.48 -41.07
C LEU A 818 -1.92 10.89 -40.86
N GLY A 819 -0.58 11.00 -40.84
CA GLY A 819 0.15 12.26 -40.86
C GLY A 819 1.63 11.93 -41.04
N ASP A 820 2.20 12.35 -42.17
CA ASP A 820 3.62 12.33 -42.56
C ASP A 820 4.47 11.13 -42.11
N ASN A 821 4.46 10.07 -42.93
CA ASN A 821 5.68 9.39 -43.39
C ASN A 821 5.35 8.36 -44.49
N PHE A 822 5.00 8.87 -45.67
CA PHE A 822 5.23 8.11 -46.89
C PHE A 822 6.75 8.06 -47.14
N GLY A 823 7.42 6.96 -46.80
CA GLY A 823 8.72 6.69 -47.42
C GLY A 823 9.80 5.96 -46.63
N VAL A 824 9.68 5.75 -45.32
CA VAL A 824 10.75 5.03 -44.61
C VAL A 824 10.53 3.53 -44.68
N LEU A 825 11.05 2.91 -45.76
CA LEU A 825 11.35 1.49 -45.80
C LEU A 825 12.26 1.17 -44.61
N TYR A 826 11.74 0.44 -43.62
CA TYR A 826 12.56 -0.12 -42.57
C TYR A 826 13.50 -1.15 -43.21
N LYS A 827 14.75 -0.75 -43.47
CA LYS A 827 15.86 -1.68 -43.70
C LYS A 827 16.41 -2.08 -42.33
N PRO A 828 16.39 -3.37 -41.96
CA PRO A 828 17.11 -3.81 -40.78
C PRO A 828 18.61 -3.77 -41.09
N GLU A 829 19.32 -2.82 -40.49
CA GLU A 829 20.73 -2.99 -40.13
C GLU A 829 20.84 -3.58 -38.72
#